data_AF-A0A7J7IIM2-F1
#
_entry.id   AF-A0A7J7IIM2-F1
#
_cell.length_a   1.000
_cell.length_b   1.000
_cell.length_c   1.000
_cell.angle_alpha   90.00
_cell.angle_beta   90.00
_cell.angle_gamma   90.00
#
_symmetry.space_group_name_H-M   'P 1'
#
loop_
_entity.id
_entity.type
_entity.pdbx_description
1 polymer ?
#
loop_
_entity_poly.entity_id
_entity_poly.type
_entity_poly.pdbx_seq_one_letter_code
_entity_poly.pdbx_strand_id
1 'polypeptide(L)'
;MWFRRLEGFALRGLRPRQLLEAWPRAVSDSGFSRGPGARVVPRGVGQLVGGAAVLSATSPGALERWRSYVSGAGDTSAAAGERNVKTPRFDPSVHIVTRRTRVREQLDAIFKPRAVAVIGATEKVGSVGRNIFQNLLSPFGGAVYPVNPKRSHVLGIRAYPDVASLPEPIDLAIITTPAATVPEIMRELADSRVPGCIIISAGFAEAQVGGEGRRLLQETLEQARRGGIRIVGPNCLGVLNITTGMNASFGARADYVKGDVALLSQSGALVCSLLDWALKERFGFSKVASLGTMCDVDWADMIRYIGEDTHSRSIVAYVESIGNVRAFISAAREVATTKPIVVIKAGRTPAAAAAAASHTGNLTGSDEVIGEVLRRAGILRVDRIDDLFLTARVLAQQPRPRGKNLTIITNAGGPGILAADELVAGGGSLTQLSTKTMDALDQVLPPAWSHANPVDIIGDATPDTYAKALEICSKDVNTDGTLVILTPQVMTDATATADVLARAASTARAEDKPVLASWMGGIDVLAGQEILKRNEIPNFAFADIAVRIWNYLHRYNAILESLYEVPEGPSTRVAGMRRIKRSAEEMLQNAREAGRTILNEFESKKLLSMYEIPTVETKLAHTADEAVEIAKRVGFPVVVKLLSNTITHKSDVGGVKVNLQTSDQVRDAYELIRESVTKLRGAEHFQGVVLYRMVDLPREGFEVLLGSTLDPQAGPIVAFGTGGSLVEVYRDVSLGLPPLNSALARQMMERTRIYNALKGVRGNEPVDVEQLQTVVSRFSRMVCEQRLIKECDINPLFVTPRGIIAIDARVVLHGPNTSLEAIPEPAIRPYPSEYVAPWSGDSMGNLPVVIRPVHPSDAPKLREFWDALVTSGAGYLLPQVAAAAPTRDVSLRDRWLQNRLLRVAFCDFTAEMVLIAEARDAEGNAAIHALAQLRLQPEPDPGHFAISVLGVDRGHGLGTEMLRRLMDVARREGLVRIWSEISPENRAMQRICEKLGFRLRPIAEQENGNILAEYVLSTH
;
A
#
# COMPACT_ATOMS: atom_id res chain seq x y z
N MET A 1 12.26 14.08 40.52
CA MET A 1 12.66 14.95 41.64
C MET A 1 12.80 16.37 41.10
N TRP A 2 12.07 17.32 41.69
CA TRP A 2 12.16 18.79 41.55
C TRP A 2 11.89 19.34 40.14
N PHE A 3 10.75 19.94 39.78
CA PHE A 3 9.84 20.89 40.45
C PHE A 3 10.54 22.09 41.09
N ARG A 4 10.30 23.26 40.47
CA ARG A 4 10.00 24.60 41.02
C ARG A 4 10.94 25.73 40.59
N ARG A 5 10.29 26.68 39.91
CA ARG A 5 10.22 28.13 40.21
C ARG A 5 11.57 28.86 40.26
N LEU A 6 11.76 29.93 39.49
CA LEU A 6 11.05 31.21 39.60
C LEU A 6 11.12 31.90 38.22
N GLU A 7 10.01 32.31 37.58
CA GLU A 7 9.39 33.63 37.76
C GLU A 7 10.46 34.73 37.94
N GLY A 8 10.77 35.50 36.92
CA GLY A 8 9.89 36.58 36.48
C GLY A 8 10.50 37.91 36.94
N PHE A 9 11.12 38.64 36.01
CA PHE A 9 11.22 40.09 36.12
C PHE A 9 11.16 40.69 34.72
N ALA A 10 10.05 41.37 34.48
CA ALA A 10 9.87 42.30 33.39
C ALA A 10 10.59 43.63 33.70
N LEU A 11 10.78 44.41 32.62
CA LEU A 11 10.88 45.87 32.55
C LEU A 11 12.27 46.53 32.42
N ARG A 12 12.33 47.38 31.38
CA ARG A 12 13.27 48.50 31.07
C ARG A 12 14.61 48.04 30.50
N GLY A 13 15.11 48.52 29.36
CA GLY A 13 14.81 49.69 28.54
C GLY A 13 16.13 50.12 27.87
N LEU A 14 16.04 50.81 26.73
CA LEU A 14 17.10 51.52 25.98
C LEU A 14 17.77 50.77 24.79
N ARG A 15 17.41 51.22 23.59
CA ARG A 15 18.19 51.28 22.33
C ARG A 15 18.79 52.71 22.22
N PRO A 16 19.52 53.12 21.16
CA PRO A 16 20.64 52.55 20.40
C PRO A 16 21.79 53.59 20.19
N ARG A 17 22.85 53.19 19.47
CA ARG A 17 23.90 54.03 18.83
C ARG A 17 24.95 54.67 19.74
N GLN A 18 26.15 54.10 19.71
CA GLN A 18 27.42 54.82 19.55
C GLN A 18 28.52 53.80 19.21
N LEU A 19 28.98 53.86 17.95
CA LEU A 19 30.33 53.55 17.45
C LEU A 19 30.23 53.38 15.93
N LEU A 20 29.92 54.50 15.29
CA LEU A 20 30.29 54.83 13.92
C LEU A 20 31.71 55.42 14.00
N GLU A 21 32.61 54.96 13.14
CA GLU A 21 33.87 55.58 12.65
C GLU A 21 34.83 54.42 12.32
N ALA A 22 35.47 54.30 11.17
CA ALA A 22 35.65 55.18 10.05
C ALA A 22 36.03 54.34 8.81
N TRP A 23 35.64 54.82 7.63
CA TRP A 23 36.24 54.45 6.33
C TRP A 23 37.46 55.38 6.10
N PRO A 24 38.46 55.00 5.29
CA PRO A 24 38.46 55.58 3.93
C PRO A 24 39.00 54.70 2.77
N ARG A 25 38.61 55.16 1.58
CA ARG A 25 38.99 54.94 0.15
C ARG A 25 40.48 54.56 -0.10
N ALA A 26 40.89 53.92 -1.21
CA ALA A 26 40.79 54.42 -2.60
C ALA A 26 41.35 53.45 -3.67
N VAL A 27 40.78 53.49 -4.91
CA VAL A 27 41.43 53.53 -6.27
C VAL A 27 42.29 52.31 -6.69
N SER A 28 42.30 51.75 -7.91
CA SER A 28 41.59 51.84 -9.20
C SER A 28 42.20 50.76 -10.13
N ASP A 29 41.51 50.43 -11.21
CA ASP A 29 42.02 49.98 -12.53
C ASP A 29 43.23 49.02 -12.61
N SER A 30 42.95 47.81 -13.06
CA SER A 30 43.61 47.23 -14.25
C SER A 30 42.90 45.94 -14.66
N GLY A 31 42.36 45.95 -15.89
CA GLY A 31 42.08 44.70 -16.59
C GLY A 31 43.39 44.00 -16.95
N PHE A 32 43.37 42.67 -17.00
CA PHE A 32 43.84 41.88 -18.15
C PHE A 32 43.61 40.38 -17.89
N SER A 33 42.97 39.76 -18.89
CA SER A 33 43.18 38.41 -19.44
C SER A 33 43.52 37.20 -18.57
N ARG A 34 42.64 36.19 -18.70
CA ARG A 34 42.91 34.79 -19.13
C ARG A 34 44.35 34.25 -18.98
N GLY A 35 44.49 33.18 -18.20
CA GLY A 35 45.55 32.16 -18.36
C GLY A 35 45.65 31.19 -17.17
N PRO A 36 46.02 29.90 -17.35
CA PRO A 36 45.45 28.78 -16.58
C PRO A 36 46.42 28.05 -15.62
N GLY A 37 45.86 27.39 -14.59
CA GLY A 37 46.54 26.38 -13.74
C GLY A 37 47.53 26.98 -12.71
N ALA A 38 47.69 26.52 -11.48
CA ALA A 38 47.33 25.27 -10.83
C ALA A 38 47.25 25.45 -9.28
N ARG A 39 46.57 24.48 -8.66
CA ARG A 39 46.46 24.11 -7.24
C ARG A 39 47.52 24.65 -6.27
N VAL A 40 47.08 25.20 -5.13
CA VAL A 40 47.62 24.90 -3.79
C VAL A 40 46.50 25.05 -2.74
N VAL A 41 46.30 24.01 -1.93
CA VAL A 41 45.47 23.98 -0.71
C VAL A 41 46.32 24.48 0.47
N PRO A 42 45.74 25.19 1.45
CA PRO A 42 45.98 24.77 2.83
C PRO A 42 44.71 24.66 3.69
N ARG A 43 44.79 23.69 4.60
CA ARG A 43 43.81 23.23 5.60
C ARG A 43 43.82 24.08 6.88
N GLY A 44 42.67 24.04 7.59
CA GLY A 44 42.55 24.11 9.06
C GLY A 44 42.22 25.51 9.61
N VAL A 45 41.38 25.73 10.63
CA VAL A 45 40.70 24.91 11.66
C VAL A 45 39.49 25.74 12.17
N GLY A 46 38.28 25.17 12.27
CA GLY A 46 37.55 24.93 13.55
C GLY A 46 36.61 26.08 13.98
N GLN A 47 35.30 25.98 13.73
CA GLN A 47 34.23 25.45 14.62
C GLN A 47 33.74 26.41 15.72
N LEU A 48 32.43 26.77 15.67
CA LEU A 48 31.53 26.90 16.83
C LEU A 48 30.04 26.88 16.36
N VAL A 49 29.42 25.68 16.49
CA VAL A 49 28.07 25.30 17.00
C VAL A 49 26.83 26.15 16.60
N GLY A 50 25.69 25.60 16.16
CA GLY A 50 25.26 24.19 16.06
C GLY A 50 23.79 24.02 15.62
N GLY A 51 23.34 22.75 15.53
CA GLY A 51 21.92 22.39 15.57
C GLY A 51 21.34 21.47 14.47
N ALA A 52 21.94 20.31 14.17
CA ALA A 52 21.22 19.16 13.58
C ALA A 52 22.04 17.85 13.73
N ALA A 53 21.52 16.91 14.52
CA ALA A 53 21.91 15.49 14.55
C ALA A 53 20.57 14.73 14.55
N VAL A 54 20.33 13.64 13.82
CA VAL A 54 21.15 12.47 13.52
C VAL A 54 20.67 11.86 12.19
N LEU A 55 21.59 11.63 11.24
CA LEU A 55 21.62 10.58 10.20
C LEU A 55 22.54 11.05 9.05
N SER A 56 23.85 11.00 9.28
CA SER A 56 24.82 11.03 8.18
C SER A 56 26.07 10.24 8.58
N ALA A 57 26.14 9.01 8.11
CA ALA A 57 27.38 8.24 8.08
C ALA A 57 27.46 7.47 6.76
N THR A 58 27.36 8.18 5.63
CA THR A 58 27.87 7.69 4.35
C THR A 58 29.30 8.19 4.20
N SER A 59 30.25 7.27 4.06
CA SER A 59 31.67 7.59 3.87
C SER A 59 31.87 8.37 2.55
N PRO A 60 32.42 9.62 2.59
CA PRO A 60 32.54 10.48 1.41
C PRO A 60 33.30 9.86 0.21
N GLY A 61 34.26 8.97 0.50
CA GLY A 61 35.08 8.30 -0.51
C GLY A 61 34.39 7.18 -1.29
N ALA A 62 33.18 6.74 -0.91
CA ALA A 62 32.40 5.77 -1.69
C ALA A 62 31.69 6.44 -2.87
N LEU A 63 31.11 7.62 -2.62
CA LEU A 63 30.40 8.41 -3.63
C LEU A 63 31.34 8.96 -4.71
N GLU A 64 32.56 9.35 -4.34
CA GLU A 64 33.57 9.86 -5.29
C GLU A 64 34.13 8.75 -6.19
N ARG A 65 34.38 7.54 -5.65
CA ARG A 65 34.78 6.37 -6.45
C ARG A 65 33.66 5.90 -7.37
N TRP A 66 32.42 6.01 -6.92
CA TRP A 66 31.24 5.74 -7.75
C TRP A 66 31.11 6.75 -8.90
N ARG A 67 31.29 8.05 -8.63
CA ARG A 67 31.30 9.12 -9.66
C ARG A 67 32.40 8.91 -10.70
N SER A 68 33.62 8.55 -10.28
CA SER A 68 34.76 8.41 -11.20
C SER A 68 34.64 7.19 -12.12
N TYR A 69 34.02 6.09 -11.66
CA TYR A 69 33.76 4.91 -12.49
C TYR A 69 32.65 5.16 -13.53
N VAL A 70 31.62 5.94 -13.17
CA VAL A 70 30.48 6.23 -14.06
C VAL A 70 30.83 7.27 -15.13
N SER A 71 31.70 8.23 -14.83
CA SER A 71 32.20 9.21 -15.82
C SER A 71 33.12 8.60 -16.89
N GLY A 72 33.65 7.39 -16.69
CA GLY A 72 34.54 6.71 -17.65
C GLY A 72 33.82 6.03 -18.82
N ALA A 73 32.48 6.02 -18.85
CA ALA A 73 31.68 5.30 -19.84
C ALA A 73 31.10 6.18 -20.96
N GLY A 74 31.70 7.34 -21.25
CA GLY A 74 31.21 8.19 -22.34
C GLY A 74 32.17 9.30 -22.74
N ASP A 75 33.12 8.98 -23.61
CA ASP A 75 33.48 9.86 -24.74
C ASP A 75 34.26 9.07 -25.81
N THR A 76 33.58 8.62 -26.86
CA THR A 76 34.24 8.24 -28.14
C THR A 76 33.33 8.61 -29.30
N SER A 77 33.45 9.85 -29.75
CA SER A 77 33.03 10.25 -31.09
C SER A 77 34.19 10.02 -32.06
N ALA A 78 34.23 8.87 -32.75
CA ALA A 78 35.05 8.70 -33.95
C ALA A 78 34.62 7.45 -34.76
N ALA A 79 34.22 7.72 -36.01
CA ALA A 79 34.22 6.85 -37.19
C ALA A 79 33.39 5.55 -37.19
N ALA A 80 32.46 5.51 -38.14
CA ALA A 80 31.67 4.35 -38.54
C ALA A 80 32.55 3.16 -38.96
N GLY A 81 32.36 2.04 -38.29
CA GLY A 81 32.82 0.71 -38.67
C GLY A 81 32.05 -0.30 -37.84
N GLU A 82 31.24 -1.13 -38.50
CA GLU A 82 30.46 -2.21 -37.88
C GLU A 82 31.38 -3.12 -37.05
N ARG A 83 31.42 -2.87 -35.74
CA ARG A 83 31.89 -3.85 -34.75
C ARG A 83 30.68 -4.30 -33.98
N ASN A 84 30.37 -5.59 -34.09
CA ASN A 84 29.44 -6.35 -33.26
C ASN A 84 29.51 -5.87 -31.80
N VAL A 85 28.58 -4.99 -31.41
CA VAL A 85 28.42 -4.57 -30.02
C VAL A 85 27.77 -5.75 -29.33
N LYS A 86 28.57 -6.57 -28.64
CA LYS A 86 28.05 -7.63 -27.77
C LYS A 86 27.06 -7.01 -26.79
N THR A 87 25.81 -7.45 -26.86
CA THR A 87 24.77 -7.22 -25.85
C THR A 87 25.38 -7.50 -24.46
N PRO A 88 25.26 -6.58 -23.48
CA PRO A 88 25.86 -6.79 -22.17
C PRO A 88 25.25 -8.03 -21.51
N ARG A 89 26.11 -9.00 -21.17
CA ARG A 89 25.72 -10.26 -20.51
C ARG A 89 25.14 -9.95 -19.13
N PHE A 90 23.90 -10.40 -18.90
CA PHE A 90 23.10 -10.11 -17.71
C PHE A 90 23.42 -11.11 -16.58
N ASP A 91 23.71 -10.62 -15.37
CA ASP A 91 23.89 -11.41 -14.15
C ASP A 91 22.58 -11.38 -13.30
N PRO A 92 21.96 -12.54 -13.09
CA PRO A 92 20.70 -12.69 -12.36
C PRO A 92 20.69 -12.27 -10.89
N SER A 93 21.84 -12.08 -10.23
CA SER A 93 21.89 -11.48 -8.88
C SER A 93 21.35 -10.04 -8.84
N VAL A 94 21.24 -9.40 -10.00
CA VAL A 94 20.56 -8.10 -10.20
C VAL A 94 19.02 -8.23 -10.11
N HIS A 95 18.43 -9.43 -10.26
CA HIS A 95 16.97 -9.63 -10.14
C HIS A 95 16.40 -9.26 -8.78
N ILE A 96 17.23 -9.27 -7.73
CA ILE A 96 16.85 -8.77 -6.39
C ILE A 96 16.32 -7.33 -6.49
N VAL A 97 16.89 -6.54 -7.40
CA VAL A 97 16.57 -5.12 -7.58
C VAL A 97 15.77 -4.86 -8.86
N THR A 98 15.94 -5.64 -9.93
CA THR A 98 15.34 -5.29 -11.24
C THR A 98 13.95 -5.85 -11.50
N ARG A 99 13.47 -6.81 -10.70
CA ARG A 99 12.18 -7.53 -10.86
C ARG A 99 11.56 -7.45 -12.27
N ARG A 100 12.13 -8.14 -13.27
CA ARG A 100 11.30 -8.57 -14.41
C ARG A 100 10.30 -9.60 -13.88
N THR A 101 9.01 -9.38 -14.12
CA THR A 101 7.94 -10.32 -13.75
C THR A 101 7.41 -11.03 -15.00
N ARG A 102 7.18 -12.34 -14.91
CA ARG A 102 6.54 -13.12 -15.98
C ARG A 102 5.13 -12.59 -16.29
N VAL A 103 4.46 -11.99 -15.31
CA VAL A 103 3.17 -11.30 -15.47
C VAL A 103 3.26 -10.19 -16.53
N ARG A 104 4.35 -9.42 -16.56
CA ARG A 104 4.55 -8.40 -17.60
C ARG A 104 4.69 -9.01 -18.98
N GLU A 105 5.46 -10.09 -19.11
CA GLU A 105 5.66 -10.78 -20.38
C GLU A 105 4.34 -11.40 -20.88
N GLN A 106 3.54 -11.97 -19.98
CA GLN A 106 2.22 -12.52 -20.30
C GLN A 106 1.22 -11.44 -20.74
N LEU A 107 1.18 -10.29 -20.06
CA LEU A 107 0.23 -9.22 -20.38
C LEU A 107 0.71 -8.30 -21.53
N ASP A 108 1.99 -8.31 -21.88
CA ASP A 108 2.47 -7.65 -23.10
C ASP A 108 1.84 -8.28 -24.36
N ALA A 109 1.47 -9.56 -24.34
CA ALA A 109 0.65 -10.16 -25.42
C ALA A 109 -0.72 -9.48 -25.59
N ILE A 110 -1.28 -8.91 -24.52
CA ILE A 110 -2.58 -8.23 -24.55
C ILE A 110 -2.43 -6.75 -24.86
N PHE A 111 -1.44 -6.06 -24.27
CA PHE A 111 -1.28 -4.61 -24.38
C PHE A 111 -0.29 -4.15 -25.44
N LYS A 112 0.62 -5.03 -25.90
CA LYS A 112 1.60 -4.77 -26.96
C LYS A 112 1.69 -5.95 -27.97
N PRO A 113 0.55 -6.49 -28.45
CA PRO A 113 0.57 -7.49 -29.49
C PRO A 113 1.19 -6.93 -30.78
N ARG A 114 1.82 -7.81 -31.56
CA ARG A 114 2.26 -7.57 -32.93
C ARG A 114 1.20 -8.03 -33.93
N ALA A 115 0.51 -9.13 -33.62
CA ALA A 115 -0.56 -9.68 -34.44
C ALA A 115 -1.81 -10.01 -33.60
N VAL A 116 -2.98 -9.55 -34.07
CA VAL A 116 -4.27 -9.67 -33.38
C VAL A 116 -5.30 -10.35 -34.28
N ALA A 117 -6.00 -11.37 -33.77
CA ALA A 117 -7.16 -11.96 -34.44
C ALA A 117 -8.47 -11.51 -33.80
N VAL A 118 -9.44 -11.09 -34.62
CA VAL A 118 -10.79 -10.74 -34.17
C VAL A 118 -11.77 -11.84 -34.58
N ILE A 119 -12.12 -12.68 -33.61
CA ILE A 119 -13.01 -13.83 -33.78
C ILE A 119 -14.46 -13.36 -33.62
N GLY A 120 -15.23 -13.48 -34.70
CA GLY A 120 -16.54 -12.85 -34.83
C GLY A 120 -16.54 -11.51 -35.57
N ALA A 121 -15.41 -11.16 -36.22
CA ALA A 121 -15.34 -10.00 -37.11
C ALA A 121 -16.42 -10.07 -38.21
N THR A 122 -17.05 -8.94 -38.51
CA THR A 122 -18.18 -8.86 -39.44
C THR A 122 -18.30 -7.47 -40.03
N GLU A 123 -19.05 -7.33 -41.11
CA GLU A 123 -19.38 -6.03 -41.71
C GLU A 123 -20.76 -5.53 -41.28
N LYS A 124 -21.47 -6.24 -40.40
CA LYS A 124 -22.76 -5.79 -39.89
C LYS A 124 -22.58 -4.48 -39.11
N VAL A 125 -23.16 -3.39 -39.62
CA VAL A 125 -23.13 -2.07 -38.97
C VAL A 125 -23.74 -2.17 -37.57
N GLY A 126 -23.10 -1.52 -36.59
CA GLY A 126 -23.52 -1.52 -35.18
C GLY A 126 -23.16 -2.79 -34.40
N SER A 127 -22.54 -3.80 -35.02
CA SER A 127 -22.05 -4.98 -34.29
C SER A 127 -20.73 -4.72 -33.58
N VAL A 128 -20.55 -5.35 -32.43
CA VAL A 128 -19.32 -5.26 -31.61
C VAL A 128 -18.09 -5.72 -32.40
N GLY A 129 -18.16 -6.89 -33.06
CA GLY A 129 -17.05 -7.43 -33.85
C GLY A 129 -16.61 -6.53 -35.00
N ARG A 130 -17.54 -5.79 -35.64
CA ARG A 130 -17.19 -4.78 -36.65
C ARG A 130 -16.43 -3.62 -36.03
N ASN A 131 -16.93 -3.06 -34.93
CA ASN A 131 -16.35 -1.87 -34.30
C ASN A 131 -14.93 -2.13 -33.79
N ILE A 132 -14.71 -3.26 -33.10
CA ILE A 132 -13.36 -3.63 -32.61
C ILE A 132 -12.41 -3.81 -33.79
N PHE A 133 -12.83 -4.56 -34.82
CA PHE A 133 -11.99 -4.77 -35.99
C PHE A 133 -11.60 -3.46 -36.65
N GLN A 134 -12.56 -2.55 -36.85
CA GLN A 134 -12.31 -1.22 -37.42
C GLN A 134 -11.37 -0.36 -36.55
N ASN A 135 -11.55 -0.38 -35.23
CA ASN A 135 -10.70 0.35 -34.28
C ASN A 135 -9.24 -0.11 -34.28
N LEU A 136 -8.99 -1.39 -34.59
CA LEU A 136 -7.63 -1.93 -34.69
C LEU A 136 -6.94 -1.60 -36.02
N LEU A 137 -7.68 -1.25 -37.09
CA LEU A 137 -7.07 -0.96 -38.39
C LEU A 137 -6.24 0.34 -38.41
N SER A 138 -6.50 1.27 -37.50
CA SER A 138 -5.71 2.50 -37.35
C SER A 138 -5.96 3.11 -35.97
N PRO A 139 -4.93 3.48 -35.17
CA PRO A 139 -3.50 3.58 -35.53
C PRO A 139 -2.57 2.45 -34.99
N PHE A 140 -3.10 1.29 -34.57
CA PHE A 140 -2.35 0.21 -33.91
C PHE A 140 -1.04 -0.23 -34.61
N GLY A 141 -0.99 -0.21 -35.95
CA GLY A 141 0.23 -0.49 -36.73
C GLY A 141 0.70 -1.95 -36.76
N GLY A 142 0.09 -2.84 -35.95
CA GLY A 142 0.30 -4.30 -36.00
C GLY A 142 -0.59 -5.00 -37.04
N ALA A 143 -0.38 -6.31 -37.21
CA ALA A 143 -1.20 -7.14 -38.09
C ALA A 143 -2.57 -7.43 -37.44
N VAL A 144 -3.65 -7.32 -38.22
CA VAL A 144 -5.02 -7.53 -37.72
C VAL A 144 -5.76 -8.49 -38.65
N TYR A 145 -6.19 -9.63 -38.12
CA TYR A 145 -6.81 -10.73 -38.87
C TYR A 145 -8.28 -10.91 -38.49
N PRO A 146 -9.24 -10.78 -39.43
CA PRO A 146 -10.61 -11.14 -39.17
C PRO A 146 -10.82 -12.66 -39.26
N VAL A 147 -11.41 -13.26 -38.22
CA VAL A 147 -11.74 -14.70 -38.20
C VAL A 147 -13.26 -14.87 -38.24
N ASN A 148 -13.75 -15.48 -39.33
CA ASN A 148 -15.16 -15.73 -39.59
C ASN A 148 -15.35 -16.92 -40.55
N PRO A 149 -16.01 -18.03 -40.15
CA PRO A 149 -16.17 -19.22 -40.98
C PRO A 149 -17.10 -19.03 -42.20
N LYS A 150 -17.91 -17.97 -42.22
CA LYS A 150 -18.94 -17.75 -43.26
C LYS A 150 -18.53 -16.72 -44.31
N ARG A 151 -17.39 -16.03 -44.15
CA ARG A 151 -16.99 -14.90 -44.99
C ARG A 151 -15.54 -15.04 -45.41
N SER A 152 -15.25 -14.78 -46.68
CA SER A 152 -13.88 -14.75 -47.19
C SER A 152 -13.20 -13.38 -47.00
N HIS A 153 -13.96 -12.31 -46.77
CA HIS A 153 -13.48 -10.95 -46.52
C HIS A 153 -14.34 -10.22 -45.48
N VAL A 154 -13.72 -9.31 -44.73
CA VAL A 154 -14.38 -8.37 -43.80
C VAL A 154 -13.70 -7.01 -43.94
N LEU A 155 -14.48 -5.96 -44.27
CA LEU A 155 -13.98 -4.59 -44.51
C LEU A 155 -12.85 -4.53 -45.55
N GLY A 156 -12.93 -5.36 -46.58
CA GLY A 156 -11.91 -5.45 -47.64
C GLY A 156 -10.65 -6.24 -47.25
N ILE A 157 -10.55 -6.77 -46.03
CA ILE A 157 -9.43 -7.58 -45.55
C ILE A 157 -9.81 -9.05 -45.62
N ARG A 158 -8.88 -9.92 -46.06
CA ARG A 158 -9.09 -11.37 -46.13
C ARG A 158 -9.43 -11.94 -44.75
N ALA A 159 -10.53 -12.67 -44.68
CA ALA A 159 -10.97 -13.36 -43.48
C ALA A 159 -10.63 -14.85 -43.54
N TYR A 160 -10.39 -15.42 -42.37
CA TYR A 160 -9.98 -16.81 -42.18
C TYR A 160 -11.07 -17.58 -41.44
N PRO A 161 -11.27 -18.88 -41.73
CA PRO A 161 -12.35 -19.64 -41.12
C PRO A 161 -12.11 -19.95 -39.63
N ASP A 162 -10.85 -20.14 -39.25
CA ASP A 162 -10.38 -20.50 -37.92
C ASP A 162 -8.98 -19.91 -37.67
N VAL A 163 -8.47 -20.08 -36.44
CA VAL A 163 -7.16 -19.55 -36.02
C VAL A 163 -6.00 -20.34 -36.64
N ALA A 164 -6.17 -21.64 -36.86
CA ALA A 164 -5.14 -22.50 -37.44
C ALA A 164 -4.82 -22.16 -38.90
N SER A 165 -5.78 -21.56 -39.61
CA SER A 165 -5.65 -21.12 -41.00
C SER A 165 -4.92 -19.78 -41.17
N LEU A 166 -4.54 -19.11 -40.08
CA LEU A 166 -3.85 -17.82 -40.13
C LEU A 166 -2.43 -17.95 -40.71
N PRO A 167 -1.92 -16.92 -41.42
CA PRO A 167 -0.64 -16.99 -42.11
C PRO A 167 0.57 -16.92 -41.16
N GLU A 168 0.37 -16.44 -39.94
CA GLU A 168 1.40 -16.31 -38.91
C GLU A 168 0.81 -16.53 -37.50
N PRO A 169 1.65 -16.88 -36.51
CA PRO A 169 1.23 -16.91 -35.11
C PRO A 169 0.72 -15.54 -34.65
N ILE A 170 -0.30 -15.54 -33.81
CA ILE A 170 -0.87 -14.33 -33.21
C ILE A 170 -0.54 -14.23 -31.72
N ASP A 171 -0.44 -13.01 -31.21
CA ASP A 171 -0.22 -12.74 -29.79
C ASP A 171 -1.54 -12.63 -29.03
N LEU A 172 -2.57 -12.07 -29.68
CA LEU A 172 -3.85 -11.73 -29.07
C LEU A 172 -5.04 -12.22 -29.90
N ALA A 173 -5.95 -12.94 -29.26
CA ALA A 173 -7.28 -13.22 -29.80
C ALA A 173 -8.36 -12.37 -29.10
N ILE A 174 -9.30 -11.82 -29.86
CA ILE A 174 -10.45 -11.09 -29.33
C ILE A 174 -11.73 -11.82 -29.74
N ILE A 175 -12.47 -12.33 -28.76
CA ILE A 175 -13.67 -13.14 -28.97
C ILE A 175 -14.91 -12.26 -28.80
N THR A 176 -15.72 -12.19 -29.86
CA THR A 176 -16.99 -11.43 -29.92
C THR A 176 -18.19 -12.31 -30.28
N THR A 177 -18.04 -13.64 -30.17
CA THR A 177 -19.07 -14.65 -30.46
C THR A 177 -19.88 -15.03 -29.22
N PRO A 178 -21.10 -15.60 -29.34
CA PRO A 178 -21.92 -15.98 -28.18
C PRO A 178 -21.18 -16.89 -27.19
N ALA A 179 -21.47 -16.78 -25.88
CA ALA A 179 -20.79 -17.51 -24.80
C ALA A 179 -20.69 -19.03 -25.03
N ALA A 180 -21.73 -19.64 -25.61
CA ALA A 180 -21.79 -21.07 -25.89
C ALA A 180 -20.69 -21.57 -26.85
N THR A 181 -20.12 -20.71 -27.71
CA THR A 181 -19.07 -21.11 -28.65
C THR A 181 -17.66 -20.90 -28.09
N VAL A 182 -17.52 -20.21 -26.96
CA VAL A 182 -16.23 -19.77 -26.43
C VAL A 182 -15.34 -20.91 -25.95
N PRO A 183 -15.84 -21.97 -25.28
CA PRO A 183 -14.99 -23.10 -24.87
C PRO A 183 -14.27 -23.79 -26.03
N GLU A 184 -14.96 -23.97 -27.17
CA GLU A 184 -14.38 -24.59 -28.36
C GLU A 184 -13.34 -23.68 -29.02
N ILE A 185 -13.63 -22.39 -29.14
CA ILE A 185 -12.66 -21.40 -29.63
C ILE A 185 -11.41 -21.39 -28.72
N MET A 186 -11.59 -21.44 -27.40
CA MET A 186 -10.48 -21.47 -26.45
C MET A 186 -9.62 -22.73 -26.60
N ARG A 187 -10.23 -23.88 -26.96
CA ARG A 187 -9.50 -25.11 -27.28
C ARG A 187 -8.59 -24.89 -28.50
N GLU A 188 -9.09 -24.29 -29.57
CA GLU A 188 -8.30 -23.97 -30.77
C GLU A 188 -7.16 -22.99 -30.48
N LEU A 189 -7.42 -21.97 -29.66
CA LEU A 189 -6.40 -21.02 -29.22
C LEU A 189 -5.30 -21.70 -28.41
N ALA A 190 -5.67 -22.66 -27.55
CA ALA A 190 -4.71 -23.42 -26.75
C ALA A 190 -3.86 -24.34 -27.62
N ASP A 191 -4.44 -25.00 -28.63
CA ASP A 191 -3.70 -25.82 -29.59
C ASP A 191 -2.73 -24.98 -30.43
N SER A 192 -3.13 -23.73 -30.75
CA SER A 192 -2.30 -22.75 -31.47
C SER A 192 -1.32 -21.98 -30.58
N ARG A 193 -1.30 -22.25 -29.26
CA ARG A 193 -0.45 -21.60 -28.24
C ARG A 193 -0.55 -20.06 -28.23
N VAL A 194 -1.74 -19.52 -28.43
CA VAL A 194 -1.98 -18.08 -28.37
C VAL A 194 -1.82 -17.58 -26.94
N PRO A 195 -0.94 -16.61 -26.63
CA PRO A 195 -0.63 -16.25 -25.25
C PRO A 195 -1.71 -15.39 -24.57
N GLY A 196 -2.43 -14.54 -25.31
CA GLY A 196 -3.42 -13.61 -24.75
C GLY A 196 -4.80 -13.71 -25.41
N CYS A 197 -5.85 -13.55 -24.61
CA CYS A 197 -7.24 -13.51 -25.07
C CYS A 197 -8.05 -12.41 -24.38
N ILE A 198 -8.93 -11.74 -25.14
CA ILE A 198 -9.96 -10.84 -24.62
C ILE A 198 -11.32 -11.44 -24.96
N ILE A 199 -12.13 -11.72 -23.95
CA ILE A 199 -13.49 -12.21 -24.15
C ILE A 199 -14.46 -11.05 -23.92
N ILE A 200 -15.04 -10.54 -25.00
CA ILE A 200 -15.97 -9.41 -24.93
C ILE A 200 -17.36 -9.89 -24.50
N SER A 201 -17.74 -11.08 -24.91
CA SER A 201 -19.08 -11.63 -24.76
C SER A 201 -19.51 -11.80 -23.32
N ALA A 202 -20.77 -11.47 -23.05
CA ALA A 202 -21.48 -11.79 -21.82
C ALA A 202 -22.23 -13.14 -21.94
N GLY A 203 -22.84 -13.59 -20.86
CA GLY A 203 -23.60 -14.85 -20.76
C GLY A 203 -22.88 -15.95 -19.96
N PHE A 204 -21.93 -15.59 -19.09
CA PHE A 204 -21.16 -16.52 -18.26
C PHE A 204 -21.68 -16.55 -16.82
N ALA A 205 -20.81 -16.42 -15.81
CA ALA A 205 -21.15 -16.57 -14.40
C ALA A 205 -22.13 -15.49 -13.87
N GLU A 206 -22.18 -14.34 -14.54
CA GLU A 206 -23.13 -13.25 -14.31
C GLU A 206 -24.57 -13.60 -14.74
N ALA A 207 -24.73 -14.56 -15.66
CA ALA A 207 -26.03 -15.09 -16.03
C ALA A 207 -26.47 -16.12 -14.97
N GLN A 208 -27.10 -15.65 -13.89
CA GLN A 208 -27.45 -16.47 -12.71
C GLN A 208 -28.48 -17.60 -12.97
N VAL A 209 -29.07 -17.69 -14.16
CA VAL A 209 -30.15 -18.64 -14.46
C VAL A 209 -29.59 -19.99 -14.94
N GLY A 210 -29.84 -21.06 -14.18
CA GLY A 210 -29.65 -22.45 -14.62
C GLY A 210 -28.24 -23.04 -14.52
N GLY A 211 -27.22 -22.28 -14.08
CA GLY A 211 -25.85 -22.79 -13.86
C GLY A 211 -25.01 -23.04 -15.13
N GLU A 212 -25.63 -22.98 -16.31
CA GLU A 212 -24.97 -23.21 -17.60
C GLU A 212 -23.82 -22.22 -17.87
N GLY A 213 -24.01 -20.93 -17.57
CA GLY A 213 -22.97 -19.91 -17.76
C GLY A 213 -21.71 -20.15 -16.91
N ARG A 214 -21.86 -20.71 -15.70
CA ARG A 214 -20.71 -21.11 -14.85
C ARG A 214 -19.97 -22.31 -15.44
N ARG A 215 -20.70 -23.29 -15.99
CA ARG A 215 -20.10 -24.44 -16.68
C ARG A 215 -19.28 -23.99 -17.88
N LEU A 216 -19.83 -23.11 -18.73
CA LEU A 216 -19.12 -22.55 -19.89
C LEU A 216 -17.85 -21.79 -19.47
N LEU A 217 -17.92 -21.01 -18.39
CA LEU A 217 -16.75 -20.31 -17.86
C LEU A 217 -15.68 -21.29 -17.39
N GLN A 218 -16.07 -22.33 -16.65
CA GLN A 218 -15.15 -23.35 -16.15
C GLN A 218 -14.44 -24.08 -17.31
N GLU A 219 -15.18 -24.54 -18.31
CA GLU A 219 -14.61 -25.19 -19.50
C GLU A 219 -13.64 -24.27 -20.25
N THR A 220 -13.98 -22.97 -20.35
CA THR A 220 -13.12 -21.95 -20.96
C THR A 220 -11.80 -21.80 -20.17
N LEU A 221 -11.88 -21.68 -18.84
CA LEU A 221 -10.70 -21.55 -17.98
C LEU A 221 -9.81 -22.81 -17.99
N GLU A 222 -10.40 -24.00 -18.09
CA GLU A 222 -9.66 -25.26 -18.23
C GLU A 222 -8.83 -25.29 -19.52
N GLN A 223 -9.42 -24.89 -20.66
CA GLN A 223 -8.69 -24.79 -21.92
C GLN A 223 -7.62 -23.70 -21.89
N ALA A 224 -7.92 -22.55 -21.29
CA ALA A 224 -6.94 -21.46 -21.14
C ALA A 224 -5.72 -21.91 -20.32
N ARG A 225 -5.93 -22.60 -19.20
CA ARG A 225 -4.85 -23.16 -18.37
C ARG A 225 -4.02 -24.19 -19.15
N ARG A 226 -4.65 -25.05 -19.95
CA ARG A 226 -3.96 -26.03 -20.81
C ARG A 226 -3.03 -25.34 -21.81
N GLY A 227 -3.47 -24.24 -22.41
CA GLY A 227 -2.69 -23.46 -23.38
C GLY A 227 -1.73 -22.43 -22.77
N GLY A 228 -1.82 -22.17 -21.46
CA GLY A 228 -1.10 -21.07 -20.81
C GLY A 228 -1.60 -19.67 -21.22
N ILE A 229 -2.87 -19.57 -21.62
CA ILE A 229 -3.51 -18.36 -22.15
C ILE A 229 -3.96 -17.47 -20.99
N ARG A 230 -3.66 -16.17 -21.05
CA ARG A 230 -4.23 -15.17 -20.12
C ARG A 230 -5.48 -14.51 -20.70
N ILE A 231 -6.50 -14.30 -19.87
CA ILE A 231 -7.82 -13.80 -20.28
C ILE A 231 -8.18 -12.48 -19.58
N VAL A 232 -8.52 -11.46 -20.36
CA VAL A 232 -9.26 -10.28 -19.90
C VAL A 232 -10.75 -10.43 -20.24
N GLY A 233 -11.63 -10.21 -19.26
CA GLY A 233 -13.07 -10.45 -19.34
C GLY A 233 -13.51 -11.69 -18.54
N PRO A 234 -14.60 -12.39 -18.94
CA PRO A 234 -15.55 -12.03 -19.98
C PRO A 234 -16.39 -10.79 -19.66
N ASN A 235 -17.39 -10.48 -20.49
CA ASN A 235 -18.31 -9.36 -20.32
C ASN A 235 -17.59 -8.03 -20.07
N CYS A 236 -16.68 -7.69 -20.96
CA CYS A 236 -15.86 -6.49 -20.84
C CYS A 236 -15.95 -5.61 -22.09
N LEU A 237 -15.51 -4.36 -21.98
CA LEU A 237 -15.39 -3.46 -23.12
C LEU A 237 -14.19 -3.80 -24.03
N GLY A 238 -13.17 -4.46 -23.46
CA GLY A 238 -11.85 -4.64 -24.05
C GLY A 238 -10.79 -3.71 -23.44
N VAL A 239 -9.68 -3.54 -24.15
CA VAL A 239 -8.50 -2.79 -23.68
C VAL A 239 -7.98 -1.80 -24.72
N LEU A 240 -7.33 -0.74 -24.24
CA LEU A 240 -6.62 0.24 -25.06
C LEU A 240 -5.20 0.43 -24.55
N ASN A 241 -4.25 0.50 -25.47
CA ASN A 241 -2.92 1.06 -25.22
C ASN A 241 -2.77 2.33 -26.06
N ILE A 242 -3.06 3.47 -25.44
CA ILE A 242 -3.10 4.78 -26.10
C ILE A 242 -1.70 5.21 -26.57
N THR A 243 -0.65 4.73 -25.90
CA THR A 243 0.74 5.00 -26.29
C THR A 243 1.07 4.41 -27.66
N THR A 244 0.68 3.16 -27.91
CA THR A 244 0.91 2.47 -29.20
C THR A 244 -0.20 2.70 -30.21
N GLY A 245 -1.36 3.19 -29.77
CA GLY A 245 -2.53 3.36 -30.62
C GLY A 245 -3.40 2.11 -30.76
N MET A 246 -3.16 1.09 -29.94
CA MET A 246 -3.98 -0.11 -29.93
C MET A 246 -5.34 0.17 -29.29
N ASN A 247 -6.42 -0.06 -30.03
CA ASN A 247 -7.79 0.02 -29.52
C ASN A 247 -8.53 -1.31 -29.77
N ALA A 248 -8.34 -2.26 -28.84
CA ALA A 248 -9.02 -3.56 -28.82
C ALA A 248 -10.35 -3.47 -28.05
N SER A 249 -11.17 -2.45 -28.35
CA SER A 249 -12.43 -2.18 -27.65
C SER A 249 -13.51 -1.66 -28.61
N PHE A 250 -14.77 -1.67 -28.16
CA PHE A 250 -15.90 -1.13 -28.92
C PHE A 250 -16.51 0.16 -28.34
N GLY A 251 -15.91 0.72 -27.28
CA GLY A 251 -16.45 1.90 -26.59
C GLY A 251 -15.78 3.23 -26.91
N ALA A 252 -14.52 3.19 -27.37
CA ALA A 252 -13.75 4.40 -27.67
C ALA A 252 -13.82 4.76 -29.15
N ARG A 253 -14.03 6.05 -29.45
CA ARG A 253 -13.82 6.62 -30.79
C ARG A 253 -12.32 6.61 -31.13
N ALA A 254 -11.99 6.85 -32.41
CA ALA A 254 -10.60 6.94 -32.87
C ALA A 254 -9.80 8.06 -32.18
N ASP A 255 -10.49 9.11 -31.69
CA ASP A 255 -9.87 10.24 -31.03
C ASP A 255 -9.77 10.00 -29.51
N TYR A 256 -8.56 10.04 -28.98
CA TYR A 256 -8.27 10.00 -27.54
C TYR A 256 -7.08 10.91 -27.22
N VAL A 257 -7.10 11.50 -26.03
CA VAL A 257 -5.97 12.30 -25.53
C VAL A 257 -4.91 11.36 -24.96
N LYS A 258 -3.67 11.50 -25.43
CA LYS A 258 -2.52 10.79 -24.83
C LYS A 258 -2.20 11.42 -23.47
N GLY A 259 -2.00 10.58 -22.46
CA GLY A 259 -1.55 11.03 -21.14
C GLY A 259 -0.84 9.91 -20.39
N ASP A 260 -0.67 10.10 -19.08
CA ASP A 260 0.12 9.25 -18.20
C ASP A 260 -0.71 8.59 -17.08
N VAL A 261 -2.04 8.66 -17.15
CA VAL A 261 -2.95 8.01 -16.21
C VAL A 261 -3.43 6.66 -16.77
N ALA A 262 -3.32 5.58 -16.01
CA ALA A 262 -3.95 4.31 -16.37
C ALA A 262 -5.37 4.23 -15.81
N LEU A 263 -6.34 3.87 -16.64
CA LEU A 263 -7.74 3.65 -16.23
C LEU A 263 -8.09 2.17 -16.21
N LEU A 264 -8.48 1.66 -15.05
CA LEU A 264 -8.95 0.29 -14.86
C LEU A 264 -10.42 0.30 -14.42
N SER A 265 -11.25 -0.60 -14.94
CA SER A 265 -12.67 -0.62 -14.56
C SER A 265 -13.30 -1.99 -14.71
N GLN A 266 -14.13 -2.40 -13.75
CA GLN A 266 -15.06 -3.52 -13.94
C GLN A 266 -16.29 -3.13 -14.78
N SER A 267 -16.63 -1.83 -14.85
CA SER A 267 -17.75 -1.33 -15.65
C SER A 267 -17.28 -0.76 -17.00
N GLY A 268 -17.69 -1.40 -18.10
CA GLY A 268 -17.40 -0.91 -19.45
C GLY A 268 -18.13 0.39 -19.81
N ALA A 269 -19.35 0.58 -19.31
CA ALA A 269 -20.14 1.79 -19.57
C ALA A 269 -19.45 3.04 -18.99
N LEU A 270 -18.92 2.95 -17.77
CA LEU A 270 -18.18 4.05 -17.16
C LEU A 270 -16.92 4.39 -17.94
N VAL A 271 -16.17 3.40 -18.44
CA VAL A 271 -14.99 3.65 -19.27
C VAL A 271 -15.34 4.54 -20.47
N CYS A 272 -16.46 4.27 -21.15
CA CYS A 272 -16.91 5.09 -22.28
C CYS A 272 -17.17 6.54 -21.85
N SER A 273 -17.86 6.74 -20.73
CA SER A 273 -18.13 8.08 -20.19
C SER A 273 -16.86 8.83 -19.76
N LEU A 274 -15.88 8.15 -19.16
CA LEU A 274 -14.60 8.78 -18.80
C LEU A 274 -13.80 9.20 -20.03
N LEU A 275 -13.76 8.36 -21.08
CA LEU A 275 -13.01 8.67 -22.29
C LEU A 275 -13.61 9.87 -23.02
N ASP A 276 -14.93 9.96 -23.10
CA ASP A 276 -15.64 11.12 -23.67
C ASP A 276 -15.38 12.39 -22.84
N TRP A 277 -15.45 12.28 -21.51
CA TRP A 277 -15.17 13.41 -20.62
C TRP A 277 -13.71 13.88 -20.69
N ALA A 278 -12.76 12.94 -20.80
CA ALA A 278 -11.34 13.23 -20.91
C ALA A 278 -11.00 14.05 -22.18
N LEU A 279 -11.70 13.80 -23.29
CA LEU A 279 -11.60 14.63 -24.50
C LEU A 279 -12.02 16.08 -24.23
N LYS A 280 -13.16 16.28 -23.55
CA LYS A 280 -13.67 17.62 -23.17
C LYS A 280 -12.72 18.34 -22.20
N GLU A 281 -12.14 17.60 -21.26
CA GLU A 281 -11.26 18.15 -20.22
C GLU A 281 -9.78 18.23 -20.62
N ARG A 282 -9.41 17.75 -21.82
CA ARG A 282 -8.05 17.73 -22.36
C ARG A 282 -7.02 17.09 -21.41
N PHE A 283 -7.38 16.00 -20.75
CA PHE A 283 -6.42 15.13 -20.09
C PHE A 283 -6.51 13.73 -20.70
N GLY A 284 -5.42 12.97 -20.65
CA GLY A 284 -5.30 11.71 -21.38
C GLY A 284 -4.98 10.53 -20.49
N PHE A 285 -5.20 9.34 -21.06
CA PHE A 285 -4.82 8.09 -20.43
C PHE A 285 -3.63 7.46 -21.17
N SER A 286 -2.83 6.69 -20.46
CA SER A 286 -1.75 5.88 -21.03
C SER A 286 -2.30 4.53 -21.52
N LYS A 287 -3.15 3.90 -20.70
CA LYS A 287 -3.78 2.60 -20.91
C LYS A 287 -5.17 2.60 -20.30
N VAL A 288 -6.06 1.83 -20.91
CA VAL A 288 -7.42 1.63 -20.42
C VAL A 288 -7.73 0.13 -20.46
N ALA A 289 -8.26 -0.41 -19.39
CA ALA A 289 -8.67 -1.82 -19.35
C ALA A 289 -10.03 -1.97 -18.68
N SER A 290 -10.98 -2.54 -19.42
CA SER A 290 -12.22 -3.05 -18.84
C SER A 290 -12.02 -4.53 -18.51
N LEU A 291 -12.13 -4.89 -17.23
CA LEU A 291 -11.87 -6.25 -16.75
C LEU A 291 -13.12 -7.14 -16.78
N GLY A 292 -14.31 -6.54 -16.89
CA GLY A 292 -15.59 -7.24 -16.87
C GLY A 292 -15.75 -8.06 -15.58
N THR A 293 -16.10 -9.33 -15.71
CA THR A 293 -16.26 -10.23 -14.55
C THR A 293 -14.94 -10.67 -13.93
N MET A 294 -13.80 -10.37 -14.58
CA MET A 294 -12.45 -10.62 -14.04
C MET A 294 -12.21 -12.11 -13.72
N CYS A 295 -12.35 -12.99 -14.71
CA CYS A 295 -12.27 -14.44 -14.50
C CYS A 295 -10.84 -15.02 -14.40
N ASP A 296 -9.84 -14.31 -14.91
CA ASP A 296 -8.42 -14.68 -14.84
C ASP A 296 -7.56 -13.46 -14.50
N VAL A 297 -7.35 -12.54 -15.46
CA VAL A 297 -6.55 -11.33 -15.20
C VAL A 297 -7.30 -10.45 -14.21
N ASP A 298 -6.71 -10.24 -13.04
CA ASP A 298 -7.32 -9.54 -11.92
C ASP A 298 -6.66 -8.18 -11.61
N TRP A 299 -7.13 -7.54 -10.53
CA TRP A 299 -6.55 -6.29 -10.06
C TRP A 299 -5.07 -6.40 -9.71
N ALA A 300 -4.64 -7.51 -9.13
CA ALA A 300 -3.26 -7.69 -8.72
C ALA A 300 -2.33 -7.78 -9.93
N ASP A 301 -2.75 -8.48 -10.97
CA ASP A 301 -2.04 -8.56 -12.25
C ASP A 301 -1.96 -7.18 -12.92
N MET A 302 -3.08 -6.49 -13.03
CA MET A 302 -3.13 -5.17 -13.68
C MET A 302 -2.33 -4.11 -12.92
N ILE A 303 -2.40 -4.08 -11.59
CA ILE A 303 -1.61 -3.15 -10.78
C ILE A 303 -0.12 -3.42 -10.97
N ARG A 304 0.34 -4.67 -10.96
CA ARG A 304 1.75 -4.99 -11.23
C ARG A 304 2.18 -4.61 -12.64
N TYR A 305 1.36 -4.93 -13.64
CA TYR A 305 1.63 -4.59 -15.04
C TYR A 305 1.80 -3.08 -15.23
N ILE A 306 0.85 -2.29 -14.73
CA ILE A 306 0.92 -0.83 -14.78
C ILE A 306 2.03 -0.29 -13.87
N GLY A 307 2.31 -0.94 -12.74
CA GLY A 307 3.39 -0.59 -11.82
C GLY A 307 4.76 -0.56 -12.49
N GLU A 308 5.01 -1.46 -13.44
CA GLU A 308 6.24 -1.52 -14.22
C GLU A 308 6.25 -0.64 -15.48
N ASP A 309 5.09 -0.16 -15.93
CA ASP A 309 4.97 0.65 -17.16
C ASP A 309 5.46 2.09 -16.97
N THR A 310 6.54 2.49 -17.64
CA THR A 310 7.12 3.83 -17.50
C THR A 310 6.23 4.96 -18.05
N HIS A 311 5.25 4.65 -18.90
CA HIS A 311 4.32 5.65 -19.45
C HIS A 311 3.19 6.01 -18.48
N SER A 312 2.89 5.12 -17.53
CA SER A 312 1.83 5.35 -16.54
C SER A 312 2.44 5.87 -15.24
N ARG A 313 2.03 7.06 -14.81
CA ARG A 313 2.42 7.70 -13.54
C ARG A 313 1.42 7.49 -12.42
N SER A 314 0.15 7.24 -12.73
CA SER A 314 -0.90 6.95 -11.75
C SER A 314 -1.90 5.93 -12.27
N ILE A 315 -2.68 5.35 -11.36
CA ILE A 315 -3.74 4.37 -11.62
C ILE A 315 -5.05 4.92 -11.06
N VAL A 316 -6.09 4.92 -11.87
CA VAL A 316 -7.45 5.28 -11.49
C VAL A 316 -8.33 4.06 -11.74
N ALA A 317 -9.07 3.63 -10.73
CA ALA A 317 -9.83 2.38 -10.79
C ALA A 317 -11.29 2.54 -10.34
N TYR A 318 -12.21 1.96 -11.11
CA TYR A 318 -13.60 1.74 -10.70
C TYR A 318 -13.77 0.26 -10.28
N VAL A 319 -14.00 0.04 -8.99
CA VAL A 319 -14.02 -1.30 -8.39
C VAL A 319 -15.43 -1.61 -7.87
N GLU A 320 -15.99 -2.72 -8.33
CA GLU A 320 -17.24 -3.31 -7.79
C GLU A 320 -16.92 -4.40 -6.78
N SER A 321 -15.93 -5.26 -7.08
CA SER A 321 -15.44 -6.34 -6.21
C SER A 321 -13.92 -6.48 -6.32
N ILE A 322 -13.24 -6.83 -5.21
CA ILE A 322 -11.78 -7.04 -5.18
C ILE A 322 -11.41 -8.47 -5.59
N GLY A 323 -12.22 -9.47 -5.23
CA GLY A 323 -11.86 -10.87 -5.43
C GLY A 323 -10.78 -11.30 -4.43
N ASN A 324 -9.57 -11.60 -4.92
CA ASN A 324 -8.46 -12.01 -4.06
C ASN A 324 -7.84 -10.81 -3.31
N VAL A 325 -8.36 -10.51 -2.13
CA VAL A 325 -7.91 -9.39 -1.27
C VAL A 325 -6.42 -9.46 -0.96
N ARG A 326 -5.86 -10.65 -0.71
CA ARG A 326 -4.44 -10.82 -0.39
C ARG A 326 -3.55 -10.46 -1.58
N ALA A 327 -3.84 -11.02 -2.76
CA ALA A 327 -3.10 -10.71 -3.98
C ALA A 327 -3.22 -9.21 -4.34
N PHE A 328 -4.39 -8.63 -4.13
CA PHE A 328 -4.65 -7.21 -4.34
C PHE A 328 -3.80 -6.31 -3.42
N ILE A 329 -3.82 -6.54 -2.11
CA ILE A 329 -2.99 -5.77 -1.15
C ILE A 329 -1.51 -5.92 -1.51
N SER A 330 -1.07 -7.14 -1.82
CA SER A 330 0.30 -7.43 -2.24
C SER A 330 0.76 -6.55 -3.40
N ALA A 331 0.00 -6.57 -4.50
CA ALA A 331 0.29 -5.80 -5.71
C ALA A 331 0.22 -4.29 -5.47
N ALA A 332 -0.81 -3.84 -4.76
CA ALA A 332 -1.01 -2.42 -4.46
C ALA A 332 0.11 -1.85 -3.59
N ARG A 333 0.51 -2.54 -2.51
CA ARG A 333 1.62 -2.09 -1.65
C ARG A 333 2.94 -2.00 -2.41
N GLU A 334 3.16 -2.92 -3.36
CA GLU A 334 4.34 -2.86 -4.23
C GLU A 334 4.37 -1.57 -5.07
N VAL A 335 3.22 -1.09 -5.55
CA VAL A 335 3.14 -0.02 -6.56
C VAL A 335 2.82 1.36 -5.98
N ALA A 336 1.98 1.43 -4.94
CA ALA A 336 1.37 2.64 -4.38
C ALA A 336 2.37 3.76 -4.04
N THR A 337 3.58 3.38 -3.65
CA THR A 337 4.64 4.29 -3.19
C THR A 337 5.36 4.99 -4.33
N THR A 338 5.31 4.39 -5.52
CA THR A 338 5.86 4.97 -6.75
C THR A 338 4.81 5.59 -7.64
N LYS A 339 3.59 5.05 -7.61
CA LYS A 339 2.49 5.47 -8.48
C LYS A 339 1.22 5.57 -7.66
N PRO A 340 0.58 6.75 -7.61
CA PRO A 340 -0.69 6.91 -6.92
C PRO A 340 -1.74 5.95 -7.48
N ILE A 341 -2.49 5.30 -6.60
CA ILE A 341 -3.63 4.46 -6.96
C ILE A 341 -4.88 5.08 -6.33
N VAL A 342 -5.84 5.47 -7.17
CA VAL A 342 -7.10 6.09 -6.76
C VAL A 342 -8.25 5.17 -7.14
N VAL A 343 -9.12 4.87 -6.19
CA VAL A 343 -10.22 3.92 -6.36
C VAL A 343 -11.54 4.56 -5.94
N ILE A 344 -12.58 4.37 -6.75
CA ILE A 344 -13.96 4.43 -6.29
C ILE A 344 -14.49 3.00 -6.10
N LYS A 345 -15.07 2.73 -4.93
CA LYS A 345 -15.71 1.45 -4.62
C LYS A 345 -17.22 1.58 -4.72
N ALA A 346 -17.84 0.87 -5.65
CA ALA A 346 -19.29 0.76 -5.77
C ALA A 346 -19.86 -0.21 -4.71
N GLY A 347 -21.18 -0.18 -4.46
CA GLY A 347 -21.82 -1.15 -3.55
C GLY A 347 -21.52 -0.94 -2.06
N ARG A 348 -21.55 0.32 -1.59
CA ARG A 348 -21.18 0.71 -0.21
C ARG A 348 -22.23 0.34 0.84
N THR A 349 -23.49 0.32 0.45
CA THR A 349 -24.61 -0.06 1.33
C THR A 349 -24.97 -1.51 1.11
N PRO A 350 -25.56 -2.22 2.08
CA PRO A 350 -26.00 -3.61 1.89
C PRO A 350 -26.89 -3.80 0.65
N ALA A 351 -27.80 -2.86 0.40
CA ALA A 351 -28.66 -2.88 -0.79
C ALA A 351 -27.87 -2.72 -2.10
N ALA A 352 -26.94 -1.77 -2.15
CA ALA A 352 -26.10 -1.55 -3.33
C ALA A 352 -25.10 -2.69 -3.56
N ALA A 353 -24.57 -3.29 -2.48
CA ALA A 353 -23.70 -4.45 -2.52
C ALA A 353 -24.43 -5.67 -3.09
N ALA A 354 -25.68 -5.91 -2.70
CA ALA A 354 -26.51 -6.97 -3.26
C ALA A 354 -26.80 -6.76 -4.76
N ALA A 355 -27.03 -5.52 -5.19
CA ALA A 355 -27.19 -5.18 -6.60
C ALA A 355 -25.90 -5.44 -7.41
N ALA A 356 -24.74 -5.02 -6.89
CA ALA A 356 -23.44 -5.26 -7.53
C ALA A 356 -23.08 -6.76 -7.59
N ALA A 357 -23.39 -7.52 -6.55
CA ALA A 357 -23.18 -8.97 -6.52
C ALA A 357 -24.05 -9.69 -7.56
N SER A 358 -25.29 -9.24 -7.75
CA SER A 358 -26.18 -9.78 -8.79
C SER A 358 -25.70 -9.44 -10.20
N HIS A 359 -25.04 -8.28 -10.37
CA HIS A 359 -24.49 -7.80 -11.64
C HIS A 359 -23.16 -8.49 -12.04
N THR A 360 -22.31 -8.82 -11.06
CA THR A 360 -20.96 -9.40 -11.31
C THR A 360 -20.85 -10.89 -11.04
N GLY A 361 -21.77 -11.45 -10.26
CA GLY A 361 -21.69 -12.84 -9.78
C GLY A 361 -20.71 -13.06 -8.62
N ASN A 362 -20.03 -12.01 -8.12
CA ASN A 362 -19.02 -12.09 -7.06
C ASN A 362 -19.56 -11.59 -5.71
N LEU A 363 -19.06 -12.18 -4.61
CA LEU A 363 -19.40 -11.73 -3.25
C LEU A 363 -18.74 -10.38 -2.95
N THR A 364 -19.52 -9.43 -2.43
CA THR A 364 -18.99 -8.13 -1.97
C THR A 364 -18.76 -8.18 -0.46
N GLY A 365 -17.52 -7.92 -0.01
CA GLY A 365 -17.19 -7.80 1.43
C GLY A 365 -17.80 -6.54 2.06
N SER A 366 -17.72 -6.42 3.39
CA SER A 366 -18.20 -5.22 4.11
C SER A 366 -17.47 -3.96 3.63
N ASP A 367 -18.21 -2.86 3.40
CA ASP A 367 -17.62 -1.60 2.91
C ASP A 367 -16.56 -1.03 3.88
N GLU A 368 -16.76 -1.22 5.20
CA GLU A 368 -15.81 -0.78 6.23
C GLU A 368 -14.50 -1.58 6.17
N VAL A 369 -14.60 -2.90 5.98
CA VAL A 369 -13.43 -3.79 5.80
C VAL A 369 -12.72 -3.48 4.49
N ILE A 370 -13.45 -3.24 3.41
CA ILE A 370 -12.85 -2.84 2.13
C ILE A 370 -12.16 -1.49 2.24
N GLY A 371 -12.73 -0.53 2.95
CA GLY A 371 -12.07 0.74 3.26
C GLY A 371 -10.73 0.53 3.97
N GLU A 372 -10.69 -0.42 4.92
CA GLU A 372 -9.47 -0.82 5.62
C GLU A 372 -8.44 -1.50 4.71
N VAL A 373 -8.90 -2.41 3.84
CA VAL A 373 -8.08 -3.07 2.83
C VAL A 373 -7.41 -2.04 1.91
N LEU A 374 -8.18 -1.09 1.36
CA LEU A 374 -7.66 -0.04 0.48
C LEU A 374 -6.63 0.83 1.21
N ARG A 375 -6.91 1.21 2.46
CA ARG A 375 -5.98 2.00 3.27
C ARG A 375 -4.68 1.25 3.53
N ARG A 376 -4.73 -0.02 3.92
CA ARG A 376 -3.54 -0.85 4.19
C ARG A 376 -2.79 -1.26 2.93
N ALA A 377 -3.45 -1.21 1.78
CA ALA A 377 -2.88 -1.37 0.45
C ALA A 377 -2.16 -0.12 -0.05
N GLY A 378 -2.35 1.05 0.59
CA GLY A 378 -1.79 2.30 0.11
C GLY A 378 -2.60 2.93 -1.01
N ILE A 379 -3.93 2.75 -1.03
CA ILE A 379 -4.81 3.21 -2.09
C ILE A 379 -5.68 4.36 -1.57
N LEU A 380 -5.80 5.42 -2.37
CA LEU A 380 -6.71 6.52 -2.11
C LEU A 380 -8.13 6.12 -2.51
N ARG A 381 -9.03 6.00 -1.54
CA ARG A 381 -10.46 5.86 -1.80
C ARG A 381 -11.11 7.22 -2.00
N VAL A 382 -11.87 7.37 -3.07
CA VAL A 382 -12.81 8.48 -3.28
C VAL A 382 -14.24 7.97 -3.24
N ASP A 383 -15.18 8.85 -2.87
CA ASP A 383 -16.56 8.46 -2.59
C ASP A 383 -17.55 8.84 -3.69
N ARG A 384 -17.12 9.68 -4.64
CA ARG A 384 -17.96 10.20 -5.72
C ARG A 384 -17.28 10.04 -7.07
N ILE A 385 -18.09 9.87 -8.11
CA ILE A 385 -17.59 9.64 -9.47
C ILE A 385 -16.89 10.89 -10.03
N ASP A 386 -17.42 12.07 -9.74
CA ASP A 386 -16.79 13.34 -10.06
C ASP A 386 -15.45 13.50 -9.32
N ASP A 387 -15.36 13.07 -8.07
CA ASP A 387 -14.09 13.13 -7.34
C ASP A 387 -13.02 12.21 -7.97
N LEU A 388 -13.37 11.00 -8.42
CA LEU A 388 -12.45 10.12 -9.16
C LEU A 388 -11.87 10.83 -10.39
N PHE A 389 -12.75 11.47 -11.14
CA PHE A 389 -12.48 12.14 -12.40
C PHE A 389 -11.59 13.37 -12.18
N LEU A 390 -11.94 14.17 -11.18
CA LEU A 390 -11.19 15.37 -10.81
C LEU A 390 -9.83 15.04 -10.21
N THR A 391 -9.73 14.01 -9.36
CA THR A 391 -8.44 13.52 -8.84
C THR A 391 -7.56 12.99 -9.98
N ALA A 392 -8.12 12.23 -10.93
CA ALA A 392 -7.38 11.77 -12.11
C ALA A 392 -6.79 12.95 -12.90
N ARG A 393 -7.58 13.99 -13.12
CA ARG A 393 -7.14 15.22 -13.80
C ARG A 393 -6.02 15.93 -13.05
N VAL A 394 -6.12 16.07 -11.72
CA VAL A 394 -5.05 16.68 -10.91
C VAL A 394 -3.76 15.85 -11.00
N LEU A 395 -3.85 14.52 -10.85
CA LEU A 395 -2.69 13.63 -10.93
C LEU A 395 -2.03 13.61 -12.33
N ALA A 396 -2.79 13.90 -13.38
CA ALA A 396 -2.27 14.01 -14.75
C ALA A 396 -1.53 15.34 -15.00
N GLN A 397 -1.85 16.39 -14.25
CA GLN A 397 -1.45 17.78 -14.58
C GLN A 397 -0.56 18.43 -13.52
N GLN A 398 -0.59 17.96 -12.27
CA GLN A 398 0.08 18.59 -11.13
C GLN A 398 0.79 17.54 -10.26
N PRO A 399 1.89 17.91 -9.57
CA PRO A 399 2.45 17.07 -8.52
C PRO A 399 1.45 16.90 -7.38
N ARG A 400 1.64 15.88 -6.56
CA ARG A 400 0.83 15.72 -5.35
C ARG A 400 1.27 16.74 -4.30
N PRO A 401 0.34 17.28 -3.48
CA PRO A 401 0.71 18.06 -2.31
C PRO A 401 1.59 17.19 -1.41
N ARG A 402 2.61 17.77 -0.78
CA ARG A 402 3.50 17.04 0.15
C ARG A 402 3.01 17.06 1.59
N GLY A 403 2.13 17.99 1.92
CA GLY A 403 1.53 18.11 3.23
C GLY A 403 0.14 18.71 3.15
N LYS A 404 -0.36 19.16 4.31
CA LYS A 404 -1.75 19.57 4.51
C LYS A 404 -1.95 21.09 4.45
N ASN A 405 -0.88 21.88 4.33
CA ASN A 405 -0.91 23.34 4.38
C ASN A 405 -1.21 23.94 3.01
N LEU A 406 -2.41 24.48 2.82
CA LEU A 406 -2.84 25.14 1.59
C LEU A 406 -2.82 26.66 1.76
N THR A 407 -2.18 27.37 0.82
CA THR A 407 -2.34 28.82 0.70
C THR A 407 -3.44 29.14 -0.30
N ILE A 408 -4.46 29.87 0.13
CA ILE A 408 -5.58 30.28 -0.72
C ILE A 408 -5.38 31.74 -1.12
N ILE A 409 -5.41 32.04 -2.42
CA ILE A 409 -5.35 33.39 -2.99
C ILE A 409 -6.70 33.68 -3.63
N THR A 410 -7.35 34.79 -3.28
CA THR A 410 -8.71 35.10 -3.76
C THR A 410 -8.92 36.59 -3.96
N ASN A 411 -9.71 36.99 -4.96
CA ASN A 411 -10.22 38.37 -5.09
C ASN A 411 -11.57 38.58 -4.39
N ALA A 412 -12.09 37.56 -3.70
CA ALA A 412 -13.35 37.61 -3.00
C ALA A 412 -13.31 36.77 -1.71
N GLY A 413 -13.60 37.41 -0.57
CA GLY A 413 -13.58 36.77 0.74
C GLY A 413 -14.56 35.60 0.89
N GLY A 414 -15.78 35.70 0.36
CA GLY A 414 -16.83 34.66 0.51
C GLY A 414 -16.39 33.26 0.05
N PRO A 415 -15.98 33.08 -1.22
CA PRO A 415 -15.40 31.83 -1.69
C PRO A 415 -14.15 31.37 -0.92
N GLY A 416 -13.32 32.31 -0.46
CA GLY A 416 -12.15 32.00 0.36
C GLY A 416 -12.52 31.37 1.71
N ILE A 417 -13.57 31.87 2.36
CA ILE A 417 -14.09 31.33 3.62
C ILE A 417 -14.66 29.92 3.42
N LEU A 418 -15.49 29.70 2.38
CA LEU A 418 -16.03 28.36 2.09
C LEU A 418 -14.93 27.34 1.77
N ALA A 419 -13.89 27.76 1.06
CA ALA A 419 -12.72 26.94 0.81
C ALA A 419 -11.95 26.62 2.10
N ALA A 420 -11.82 27.58 3.03
CA ALA A 420 -11.20 27.36 4.32
C ALA A 420 -12.02 26.38 5.21
N ASP A 421 -13.34 26.50 5.23
CA ASP A 421 -14.24 25.60 5.97
C ASP A 421 -14.07 24.15 5.50
N GLU A 422 -14.13 23.92 4.18
CA GLU A 422 -13.92 22.60 3.59
C GLU A 422 -12.50 22.07 3.87
N LEU A 423 -11.49 22.94 3.85
CA LEU A 423 -10.09 22.55 4.10
C LEU A 423 -9.94 21.99 5.51
N VAL A 424 -10.41 22.74 6.50
CA VAL A 424 -10.31 22.36 7.92
C VAL A 424 -11.20 21.15 8.22
N ALA A 425 -12.43 21.11 7.70
CA ALA A 425 -13.33 19.97 7.88
C ALA A 425 -12.77 18.66 7.32
N GLY A 426 -12.01 18.73 6.21
CA GLY A 426 -11.32 17.58 5.62
C GLY A 426 -9.94 17.27 6.21
N GLY A 427 -9.54 17.94 7.29
CA GLY A 427 -8.28 17.71 8.02
C GLY A 427 -7.05 18.42 7.45
N GLY A 428 -7.23 19.29 6.45
CA GLY A 428 -6.22 20.23 5.98
C GLY A 428 -6.01 21.41 6.94
N SER A 429 -5.03 22.24 6.66
CA SER A 429 -4.80 23.49 7.40
C SER A 429 -4.46 24.65 6.47
N LEU A 430 -4.93 25.84 6.81
CA LEU A 430 -4.46 27.07 6.18
C LEU A 430 -2.99 27.25 6.53
N THR A 431 -2.15 27.46 5.52
CA THR A 431 -0.73 27.80 5.70
C THR A 431 -0.56 29.00 6.62
N GLN A 432 0.26 28.86 7.65
CA GLN A 432 0.80 29.99 8.41
C GLN A 432 1.95 30.62 7.61
N LEU A 433 1.65 31.72 6.92
CA LEU A 433 2.62 32.41 6.07
C LEU A 433 3.79 32.94 6.91
N SER A 434 5.01 32.78 6.39
CA SER A 434 6.20 33.32 7.05
C SER A 434 6.19 34.84 7.07
N THR A 435 6.90 35.44 8.03
CA THR A 435 7.05 36.91 8.10
C THR A 435 7.64 37.47 6.81
N LYS A 436 8.62 36.79 6.21
CA LYS A 436 9.20 37.16 4.91
C LYS A 436 8.15 37.20 3.78
N THR A 437 7.22 36.24 3.76
CA THR A 437 6.14 36.19 2.77
C THR A 437 5.12 37.30 3.01
N MET A 438 4.74 37.54 4.27
CA MET A 438 3.88 38.66 4.65
C MET A 438 4.48 40.00 4.21
N ASP A 439 5.75 40.27 4.53
CA ASP A 439 6.45 41.50 4.16
C ASP A 439 6.53 41.70 2.63
N ALA A 440 6.67 40.61 1.87
CA ALA A 440 6.72 40.65 0.42
C ALA A 440 5.33 40.91 -0.19
N LEU A 441 4.26 40.34 0.40
CA LEU A 441 2.88 40.61 0.00
C LEU A 441 2.50 42.07 0.28
N ASP A 442 2.90 42.63 1.42
CA ASP A 442 2.66 44.03 1.79
C ASP A 442 3.26 45.05 0.81
N GLN A 443 4.32 44.68 0.10
CA GLN A 443 4.95 45.55 -0.89
C GLN A 443 4.22 45.58 -2.23
N VAL A 444 3.42 44.54 -2.54
CA VAL A 444 2.79 44.36 -3.86
C VAL A 444 1.26 44.41 -3.83
N LEU A 445 0.65 44.20 -2.65
CA LEU A 445 -0.79 44.23 -2.46
C LEU A 445 -1.25 45.57 -1.88
N PRO A 446 -2.50 45.99 -2.12
CA PRO A 446 -3.07 47.18 -1.50
C PRO A 446 -3.11 47.04 0.03
N PRO A 447 -2.97 48.13 0.82
CA PRO A 447 -2.97 48.05 2.29
C PRO A 447 -4.18 47.36 2.93
N ALA A 448 -5.31 47.32 2.21
CA ALA A 448 -6.58 46.74 2.65
C ALA A 448 -6.72 45.22 2.42
N TRP A 449 -5.68 44.54 1.93
CA TRP A 449 -5.69 43.08 1.78
C TRP A 449 -5.83 42.38 3.15
N SER A 450 -6.16 41.09 3.19
CA SER A 450 -6.56 40.40 4.43
C SER A 450 -5.49 40.31 5.53
N HIS A 451 -4.20 40.46 5.20
CA HIS A 451 -3.06 40.17 6.10
C HIS A 451 -3.13 38.77 6.74
N ALA A 452 -3.75 37.82 6.04
CA ALA A 452 -3.98 36.47 6.53
C ALA A 452 -4.04 35.46 5.36
N ASN A 453 -4.25 34.19 5.69
CA ASN A 453 -4.65 33.15 4.74
C ASN A 453 -6.11 32.80 5.04
N PRO A 454 -7.07 32.91 4.10
CA PRO A 454 -6.91 33.28 2.69
C PRO A 454 -6.30 34.67 2.44
N VAL A 455 -5.39 34.73 1.47
CA VAL A 455 -4.79 35.97 0.94
C VAL A 455 -5.83 36.64 0.04
N ASP A 456 -6.65 37.51 0.63
CA ASP A 456 -7.68 38.27 -0.09
C ASP A 456 -7.02 39.50 -0.72
N ILE A 457 -6.83 39.44 -2.03
CA ILE A 457 -6.17 40.49 -2.83
C ILE A 457 -7.16 41.56 -3.33
N ILE A 458 -8.40 41.55 -2.82
CA ILE A 458 -9.47 42.51 -3.10
C ILE A 458 -10.04 42.39 -4.53
N GLY A 459 -11.26 42.87 -4.72
CA GLY A 459 -12.04 42.65 -5.93
C GLY A 459 -11.53 43.32 -7.21
N ASP A 460 -10.78 44.42 -7.08
CA ASP A 460 -10.17 45.17 -8.17
C ASP A 460 -8.76 44.64 -8.55
N ALA A 461 -8.39 43.46 -8.06
CA ALA A 461 -7.12 42.82 -8.36
C ALA A 461 -6.85 42.69 -9.87
N THR A 462 -5.66 43.13 -10.28
CA THR A 462 -5.20 43.05 -11.67
C THR A 462 -4.59 41.67 -11.97
N PRO A 463 -4.47 41.28 -13.26
CA PRO A 463 -3.72 40.06 -13.65
C PRO A 463 -2.32 39.97 -13.04
N ASP A 464 -1.59 41.10 -12.96
CA ASP A 464 -0.25 41.17 -12.37
C ASP A 464 -0.26 40.96 -10.86
N THR A 465 -1.29 41.48 -10.16
CA THR A 465 -1.50 41.24 -8.72
C THR A 465 -1.61 39.74 -8.43
N TYR A 466 -2.39 39.00 -9.24
CA TYR A 466 -2.51 37.55 -9.13
C TYR A 466 -1.17 36.81 -9.34
N ALA A 467 -0.41 37.17 -10.38
CA ALA A 467 0.90 36.57 -10.64
C ALA A 467 1.86 36.76 -9.46
N LYS A 468 2.02 38.01 -9.00
CA LYS A 468 2.93 38.33 -7.90
C LYS A 468 2.54 37.62 -6.62
N ALA A 469 1.25 37.59 -6.28
CA ALA A 469 0.76 36.85 -5.12
C ALA A 469 1.07 35.35 -5.22
N LEU A 470 0.84 34.73 -6.39
CA LEU A 470 1.15 33.32 -6.61
C LEU A 470 2.65 33.03 -6.50
N GLU A 471 3.51 33.85 -7.11
CA GLU A 471 4.96 33.67 -7.07
C GLU A 471 5.53 33.80 -5.65
N ILE A 472 5.04 34.78 -4.88
CA ILE A 472 5.46 35.01 -3.49
C ILE A 472 4.99 33.85 -2.61
N CYS A 473 3.69 33.51 -2.68
CA CYS A 473 3.12 32.45 -1.86
C CYS A 473 3.76 31.09 -2.15
N SER A 474 4.00 30.75 -3.41
CA SER A 474 4.57 29.45 -3.81
C SER A 474 6.00 29.24 -3.27
N LYS A 475 6.75 30.32 -3.03
CA LYS A 475 8.11 30.28 -2.44
C LYS A 475 8.10 30.13 -0.91
N ASP A 476 6.95 30.26 -0.25
CA ASP A 476 6.87 30.12 1.21
C ASP A 476 7.21 28.68 1.63
N VAL A 477 8.12 28.51 2.59
CA VAL A 477 8.56 27.18 3.04
C VAL A 477 7.45 26.39 3.76
N ASN A 478 6.45 27.07 4.32
CA ASN A 478 5.35 26.45 5.05
C ASN A 478 4.19 26.05 4.12
N THR A 479 4.18 26.51 2.86
CA THR A 479 3.12 26.14 1.91
C THR A 479 3.42 24.83 1.20
N ASP A 480 2.45 23.91 1.20
CA ASP A 480 2.50 22.65 0.46
C ASP A 480 1.91 22.78 -0.94
N GLY A 481 1.28 23.91 -1.26
CA GLY A 481 0.64 24.21 -2.54
C GLY A 481 -0.35 25.37 -2.46
N THR A 482 -0.89 25.78 -3.61
CA THR A 482 -1.71 26.98 -3.72
C THR A 482 -3.05 26.71 -4.41
N LEU A 483 -4.10 27.37 -3.94
CA LEU A 483 -5.40 27.46 -4.61
C LEU A 483 -5.66 28.92 -4.98
N VAL A 484 -5.86 29.19 -6.26
CA VAL A 484 -6.17 30.51 -6.78
C VAL A 484 -7.64 30.59 -7.17
N ILE A 485 -8.37 31.49 -6.51
CA ILE A 485 -9.80 31.69 -6.73
C ILE A 485 -10.00 33.01 -7.47
N LEU A 486 -10.80 32.96 -8.53
CA LEU A 486 -11.23 34.14 -9.25
C LEU A 486 -12.76 34.13 -9.37
N THR A 487 -13.35 35.24 -8.94
CA THR A 487 -14.75 35.58 -9.22
C THR A 487 -14.80 36.73 -10.22
N PRO A 488 -15.63 36.67 -11.27
CA PRO A 488 -15.76 37.75 -12.23
C PRO A 488 -16.42 38.95 -11.55
N GLN A 489 -15.77 40.10 -11.61
CA GLN A 489 -16.35 41.42 -11.32
C GLN A 489 -16.31 42.26 -12.59
N VAL A 490 -17.02 43.39 -12.60
CA VAL A 490 -17.11 44.27 -13.79
C VAL A 490 -15.74 44.67 -14.34
N MET A 491 -14.74 44.84 -13.47
CA MET A 491 -13.39 45.26 -13.84
C MET A 491 -12.39 44.10 -13.98
N THR A 492 -12.79 42.87 -13.70
CA THR A 492 -11.89 41.71 -13.67
C THR A 492 -11.72 41.11 -15.07
N ASP A 493 -10.49 41.11 -15.59
CA ASP A 493 -10.16 40.38 -16.81
C ASP A 493 -9.76 38.93 -16.48
N ALA A 494 -10.75 38.04 -16.47
CA ALA A 494 -10.56 36.63 -16.16
C ALA A 494 -9.63 35.91 -17.16
N THR A 495 -9.56 36.39 -18.41
CA THR A 495 -8.76 35.77 -19.49
C THR A 495 -7.31 36.16 -19.36
N ALA A 496 -7.02 37.47 -19.28
CA ALA A 496 -5.65 37.96 -19.06
C ALA A 496 -5.06 37.46 -17.75
N THR A 497 -5.90 37.33 -16.69
CA THR A 497 -5.46 36.76 -15.41
C THR A 497 -5.03 35.30 -15.56
N ALA A 498 -5.77 34.48 -16.32
CA ALA A 498 -5.39 33.09 -16.58
C ALA A 498 -4.06 32.97 -17.36
N ASP A 499 -3.83 33.83 -18.36
CA ASP A 499 -2.58 33.85 -19.13
C ASP A 499 -1.36 34.20 -18.27
N VAL A 500 -1.53 35.20 -17.39
CA VAL A 500 -0.48 35.62 -16.46
C VAL A 500 -0.23 34.55 -15.39
N LEU A 501 -1.29 33.95 -14.85
CA LEU A 501 -1.21 32.87 -13.87
C LEU A 501 -0.47 31.64 -14.43
N ALA A 502 -0.74 31.27 -15.67
CA ALA A 502 -0.08 30.15 -16.35
C ALA A 502 1.44 30.31 -16.39
N ARG A 503 1.93 31.55 -16.61
CA ARG A 503 3.37 31.87 -16.57
C ARG A 503 3.93 31.83 -15.15
N ALA A 504 3.24 32.43 -14.19
CA ALA A 504 3.63 32.47 -12.77
C ALA A 504 3.67 31.07 -12.13
N ALA A 505 2.79 30.15 -12.57
CA ALA A 505 2.75 28.77 -12.07
C ALA A 505 4.05 27.97 -12.30
N SER A 506 4.91 28.41 -13.25
CA SER A 506 6.23 27.84 -13.45
C SER A 506 7.12 27.89 -12.20
N THR A 507 6.97 28.92 -11.37
CA THR A 507 7.69 29.05 -10.09
C THR A 507 7.27 27.96 -9.10
N ALA A 508 5.97 27.69 -8.98
CA ALA A 508 5.47 26.61 -8.12
C ALA A 508 5.92 25.22 -8.63
N ARG A 509 5.94 25.02 -9.96
CA ARG A 509 6.46 23.79 -10.58
C ARG A 509 7.94 23.57 -10.26
N ALA A 510 8.75 24.63 -10.25
CA ALA A 510 10.17 24.54 -9.89
C ALA A 510 10.39 24.09 -8.43
N GLU A 511 9.45 24.43 -7.53
CA GLU A 511 9.43 24.02 -6.13
C GLU A 511 8.71 22.68 -5.88
N ASP A 512 8.23 22.00 -6.93
CA ASP A 512 7.41 20.77 -6.88
C ASP A 512 6.14 20.92 -6.03
N LYS A 513 5.48 22.08 -6.12
CA LYS A 513 4.23 22.40 -5.41
C LYS A 513 3.05 22.51 -6.37
N PRO A 514 1.91 21.85 -6.08
CA PRO A 514 0.71 21.94 -6.92
C PRO A 514 0.08 23.33 -6.89
N VAL A 515 -0.43 23.75 -8.05
CA VAL A 515 -1.28 24.93 -8.22
C VAL A 515 -2.65 24.49 -8.71
N LEU A 516 -3.68 24.78 -7.93
CA LEU A 516 -5.09 24.56 -8.28
C LEU A 516 -5.77 25.91 -8.56
N ALA A 517 -6.78 25.91 -9.42
CA ALA A 517 -7.51 27.12 -9.78
C ALA A 517 -9.03 26.93 -9.65
N SER A 518 -9.75 28.00 -9.34
CA SER A 518 -11.21 28.03 -9.33
C SER A 518 -11.72 29.34 -9.95
N TRP A 519 -11.92 29.34 -11.27
CA TRP A 519 -12.56 30.42 -12.01
C TRP A 519 -14.07 30.24 -11.92
N MET A 520 -14.65 30.84 -10.88
CA MET A 520 -16.04 30.67 -10.48
C MET A 520 -16.95 31.56 -11.32
N GLY A 521 -17.59 30.99 -12.34
CA GLY A 521 -18.49 31.73 -13.22
C GLY A 521 -18.97 30.92 -14.41
N GLY A 522 -19.75 31.57 -15.27
CA GLY A 522 -20.20 31.03 -16.54
C GLY A 522 -19.43 31.65 -17.70
N ILE A 523 -20.11 32.46 -18.51
CA ILE A 523 -19.62 32.98 -19.79
C ILE A 523 -18.27 33.72 -19.66
N ASP A 524 -18.16 34.65 -18.70
CA ASP A 524 -17.02 35.56 -18.61
C ASP A 524 -15.69 34.88 -18.26
N VAL A 525 -15.74 33.66 -17.71
CA VAL A 525 -14.55 32.92 -17.28
C VAL A 525 -14.14 31.81 -18.26
N LEU A 526 -14.97 31.44 -19.24
CA LEU A 526 -14.75 30.29 -20.12
C LEU A 526 -13.40 30.33 -20.86
N ALA A 527 -13.04 31.50 -21.40
CA ALA A 527 -11.78 31.67 -22.11
C ALA A 527 -10.57 31.48 -21.17
N GLY A 528 -10.63 32.05 -19.96
CA GLY A 528 -9.63 31.84 -18.92
C GLY A 528 -9.52 30.36 -18.50
N GLN A 529 -10.64 29.66 -18.34
CA GLN A 529 -10.65 28.23 -18.00
C GLN A 529 -9.96 27.37 -19.09
N GLU A 530 -10.16 27.69 -20.37
CA GLU A 530 -9.50 26.98 -21.47
C GLU A 530 -7.99 27.26 -21.51
N ILE A 531 -7.55 28.48 -21.17
CA ILE A 531 -6.13 28.82 -21.02
C ILE A 531 -5.49 28.01 -19.89
N LEU A 532 -6.12 27.96 -18.72
CA LEU A 532 -5.64 27.17 -17.58
C LEU A 532 -5.54 25.68 -17.94
N LYS A 533 -6.59 25.14 -18.60
CA LYS A 533 -6.64 23.75 -19.06
C LYS A 533 -5.49 23.42 -20.02
N ARG A 534 -5.16 24.29 -20.98
CA ARG A 534 -4.04 24.11 -21.92
C ARG A 534 -2.67 24.19 -21.27
N ASN A 535 -2.57 24.91 -20.16
CA ASN A 535 -1.35 25.04 -19.37
C ASN A 535 -1.32 24.06 -18.19
N GLU A 536 -2.11 22.99 -18.22
CA GLU A 536 -2.13 21.93 -17.18
C GLU A 536 -2.37 22.47 -15.76
N ILE A 537 -3.19 23.51 -15.60
CA ILE A 537 -3.64 23.99 -14.29
C ILE A 537 -5.08 23.51 -14.08
N PRO A 538 -5.32 22.57 -13.16
CA PRO A 538 -6.66 22.04 -12.91
C PRO A 538 -7.59 23.14 -12.41
N ASN A 539 -8.57 23.50 -13.25
CA ASN A 539 -9.61 24.47 -12.90
C ASN A 539 -10.88 23.79 -12.40
N PHE A 540 -11.42 24.27 -11.29
CA PHE A 540 -12.65 23.79 -10.67
C PHE A 540 -13.76 24.82 -10.80
N ALA A 541 -15.01 24.36 -10.88
CA ALA A 541 -16.17 25.24 -10.95
C ALA A 541 -16.40 25.99 -9.63
N PHE A 542 -16.06 25.35 -8.51
CA PHE A 542 -16.21 25.89 -7.17
C PHE A 542 -14.96 25.58 -6.33
N ALA A 543 -14.62 26.49 -5.42
CA ALA A 543 -13.38 26.42 -4.64
C ALA A 543 -13.38 25.28 -3.61
N ASP A 544 -14.54 25.01 -2.99
CA ASP A 544 -14.75 23.88 -2.07
C ASP A 544 -14.51 22.52 -2.76
N ILE A 545 -14.87 22.38 -4.05
CA ILE A 545 -14.54 21.17 -4.82
C ILE A 545 -13.01 21.02 -4.96
N ALA A 546 -12.30 22.11 -5.30
CA ALA A 546 -10.84 22.11 -5.38
C ALA A 546 -10.21 21.64 -4.07
N VAL A 547 -10.70 22.18 -2.95
CA VAL A 547 -10.23 21.85 -1.60
C VAL A 547 -10.59 20.42 -1.19
N ARG A 548 -11.76 19.90 -1.58
CA ARG A 548 -12.11 18.50 -1.34
C ARG A 548 -11.12 17.54 -2.02
N ILE A 549 -10.73 17.83 -3.27
CA ILE A 549 -9.69 17.04 -3.97
C ILE A 549 -8.33 17.20 -3.30
N TRP A 550 -7.97 18.40 -2.87
CA TRP A 550 -6.77 18.64 -2.05
C TRP A 550 -6.77 17.76 -0.79
N ASN A 551 -7.90 17.71 -0.08
CA ASN A 551 -8.08 16.91 1.13
C ASN A 551 -7.93 15.41 0.89
N TYR A 552 -8.35 14.89 -0.26
CA TYR A 552 -8.05 13.52 -0.64
C TYR A 552 -6.54 13.30 -0.85
N LEU A 553 -5.88 14.21 -1.56
CA LEU A 553 -4.48 14.07 -1.96
C LEU A 553 -3.48 14.21 -0.80
N HIS A 554 -3.70 15.10 0.17
CA HIS A 554 -2.79 15.18 1.33
C HIS A 554 -3.00 14.01 2.30
N ARG A 555 -4.24 13.56 2.53
CA ARG A 555 -4.53 12.36 3.33
C ARG A 555 -3.91 11.11 2.74
N TYR A 556 -3.81 11.07 1.40
CA TYR A 556 -3.10 10.00 0.72
C TYR A 556 -1.62 9.90 1.12
N ASN A 557 -0.95 11.02 1.43
CA ASN A 557 0.43 10.96 1.93
C ASN A 557 0.53 10.25 3.27
N ALA A 558 -0.36 10.55 4.21
CA ALA A 558 -0.39 9.87 5.51
C ALA A 558 -0.63 8.36 5.35
N ILE A 559 -1.47 7.96 4.38
CA ILE A 559 -1.67 6.55 4.02
C ILE A 559 -0.36 5.94 3.51
N LEU A 560 0.36 6.62 2.62
CA LEU A 560 1.63 6.14 2.09
C LEU A 560 2.74 6.07 3.16
N GLU A 561 2.79 7.04 4.06
CA GLU A 561 3.71 7.04 5.21
C GLU A 561 3.46 5.83 6.11
N SER A 562 2.19 5.48 6.35
CA SER A 562 1.80 4.29 7.14
C SER A 562 2.25 2.96 6.53
N LEU A 563 2.52 2.90 5.22
CA LEU A 563 3.07 1.69 4.58
C LEU A 563 4.49 1.38 5.08
N TYR A 564 5.24 2.43 5.43
CA TYR A 564 6.65 2.37 5.79
C TYR A 564 6.94 2.62 7.27
N GLU A 565 5.90 2.74 8.11
CA GLU A 565 6.07 2.76 9.57
C GLU A 565 6.73 1.45 10.00
N VAL A 566 8.00 1.54 10.34
CA VAL A 566 8.81 0.44 10.84
C VAL A 566 8.21 0.00 12.18
N PRO A 567 7.70 -1.23 12.32
CA PRO A 567 7.29 -1.72 13.62
C PRO A 567 8.46 -1.67 14.59
N GLU A 568 8.27 -1.08 15.76
CA GLU A 568 9.20 -1.31 16.87
C GLU A 568 8.99 -2.75 17.36
N GLY A 569 9.95 -3.62 17.03
CA GLY A 569 9.93 -5.02 17.42
C GLY A 569 11.34 -5.49 17.78
N PRO A 570 11.57 -5.99 19.01
CA PRO A 570 12.88 -6.50 19.39
C PRO A 570 13.12 -7.82 18.65
N SER A 571 14.01 -7.79 17.66
CA SER A 571 14.48 -8.98 16.91
C SER A 571 15.11 -10.07 17.79
N THR A 572 15.24 -9.83 19.09
CA THR A 572 15.90 -10.68 20.09
C THR A 572 14.97 -11.46 21.04
N ARG A 573 13.64 -11.30 21.00
CA ARG A 573 12.68 -12.09 21.84
C ARG A 573 12.04 -13.32 21.18
N VAL A 574 12.48 -13.68 19.97
CA VAL A 574 11.79 -14.66 19.08
C VAL A 574 11.62 -16.07 19.70
N ALA A 575 12.56 -16.54 20.53
CA ALA A 575 12.46 -17.87 21.14
C ALA A 575 11.31 -17.96 22.17
N GLY A 576 11.12 -16.93 23.01
CA GLY A 576 10.00 -16.88 23.96
C GLY A 576 8.65 -16.79 23.26
N MET A 577 8.61 -16.10 22.12
CA MET A 577 7.41 -15.92 21.30
C MET A 577 6.88 -17.22 20.71
N ARG A 578 7.75 -18.13 20.22
CA ARG A 578 7.32 -19.45 19.70
C ARG A 578 6.69 -20.33 20.79
N ARG A 579 7.23 -20.28 22.01
CA ARG A 579 6.71 -21.04 23.15
C ARG A 579 5.32 -20.55 23.55
N ILE A 580 5.12 -19.23 23.58
CA ILE A 580 3.81 -18.60 23.86
C ILE A 580 2.79 -19.05 22.82
N LYS A 581 3.12 -18.93 21.52
CA LYS A 581 2.25 -19.35 20.42
C LYS A 581 1.79 -20.80 20.58
N ARG A 582 2.73 -21.73 20.80
CA ARG A 582 2.42 -23.16 20.98
C ARG A 582 1.54 -23.43 22.20
N SER A 583 1.86 -22.79 23.33
CA SER A 583 1.09 -22.98 24.57
C SER A 583 -0.35 -22.49 24.44
N ALA A 584 -0.56 -21.41 23.67
CA ALA A 584 -1.89 -20.93 23.32
C ALA A 584 -2.60 -21.93 22.37
N GLU A 585 -1.94 -22.37 21.30
CA GLU A 585 -2.48 -23.36 20.35
C GLU A 585 -2.95 -24.65 21.07
N GLU A 586 -2.13 -25.18 21.96
CA GLU A 586 -2.46 -26.35 22.79
C GLU A 586 -3.70 -26.12 23.65
N MET A 587 -3.84 -24.95 24.27
CA MET A 587 -5.04 -24.60 25.06
C MET A 587 -6.30 -24.56 24.20
N LEU A 588 -6.23 -23.92 23.03
CA LEU A 588 -7.37 -23.80 22.12
C LEU A 588 -7.77 -25.17 21.56
N GLN A 589 -6.79 -26.00 21.23
CA GLN A 589 -7.00 -27.34 20.72
C GLN A 589 -7.65 -28.24 21.78
N ASN A 590 -7.20 -28.20 23.04
CA ASN A 590 -7.82 -28.96 24.13
C ASN A 590 -9.29 -28.57 24.34
N ALA A 591 -9.63 -27.27 24.22
CA ALA A 591 -11.02 -26.82 24.32
C ALA A 591 -11.89 -27.38 23.17
N ARG A 592 -11.35 -27.38 21.95
CA ARG A 592 -12.00 -27.89 20.76
C ARG A 592 -12.18 -29.42 20.78
N GLU A 593 -11.17 -30.16 21.25
CA GLU A 593 -11.24 -31.62 21.42
C GLU A 593 -12.27 -32.03 22.48
N ALA A 594 -12.49 -31.18 23.49
CA ALA A 594 -13.59 -31.32 24.44
C ALA A 594 -14.97 -30.94 23.85
N GLY A 595 -15.08 -30.71 22.54
CA GLY A 595 -16.31 -30.35 21.85
C GLY A 595 -16.80 -28.92 22.11
N ARG A 596 -15.97 -28.05 22.71
CA ARG A 596 -16.35 -26.68 23.06
C ARG A 596 -16.00 -25.70 21.94
N THR A 597 -16.89 -24.73 21.73
CA THR A 597 -16.68 -23.61 20.80
C THR A 597 -16.47 -22.28 21.52
N ILE A 598 -16.43 -22.29 22.85
CA ILE A 598 -16.29 -21.08 23.69
C ILE A 598 -15.28 -21.41 24.79
N LEU A 599 -14.35 -20.47 25.02
CA LEU A 599 -13.50 -20.50 26.21
C LEU A 599 -14.26 -19.91 27.39
N ASN A 600 -14.11 -20.49 28.57
CA ASN A 600 -14.65 -19.88 29.77
C ASN A 600 -13.88 -18.60 30.14
N GLU A 601 -14.37 -17.86 31.14
CA GLU A 601 -13.77 -16.59 31.59
C GLU A 601 -12.28 -16.71 31.90
N PHE A 602 -11.92 -17.77 32.62
CA PHE A 602 -10.57 -17.97 33.12
C PHE A 602 -9.62 -18.32 31.99
N GLU A 603 -10.03 -19.21 31.08
CA GLU A 603 -9.29 -19.55 29.87
C GLU A 603 -9.10 -18.32 28.96
N SER A 604 -10.16 -17.52 28.76
CA SER A 604 -10.12 -16.30 27.95
C SER A 604 -9.09 -15.30 28.50
N LYS A 605 -9.12 -15.02 29.82
CA LYS A 605 -8.15 -14.12 30.46
C LYS A 605 -6.73 -14.69 30.50
N LYS A 606 -6.59 -16.02 30.66
CA LYS A 606 -5.30 -16.70 30.61
C LYS A 606 -4.66 -16.56 29.23
N LEU A 607 -5.45 -16.71 28.15
CA LEU A 607 -4.99 -16.49 26.78
C LEU A 607 -4.50 -15.05 26.56
N LEU A 608 -5.27 -14.05 27.01
CA LEU A 608 -4.87 -12.64 26.96
C LEU A 608 -3.55 -12.40 27.71
N SER A 609 -3.42 -12.96 28.92
CA SER A 609 -2.20 -12.85 29.74
C SER A 609 -0.98 -13.50 29.07
N MET A 610 -1.14 -14.60 28.34
CA MET A 610 -0.04 -15.23 27.57
C MET A 610 0.53 -14.29 26.50
N TYR A 611 -0.31 -13.43 25.92
CA TYR A 611 0.07 -12.38 24.97
C TYR A 611 0.44 -11.05 25.64
N GLU A 612 0.67 -11.05 26.97
CA GLU A 612 1.01 -9.88 27.77
C GLU A 612 -0.06 -8.77 27.71
N ILE A 613 -1.34 -9.13 27.53
CA ILE A 613 -2.47 -8.20 27.68
C ILE A 613 -2.89 -8.23 29.16
N PRO A 614 -2.81 -7.10 29.89
CA PRO A 614 -3.10 -7.10 31.31
C PRO A 614 -4.56 -7.47 31.59
N THR A 615 -4.78 -8.44 32.48
CA THR A 615 -6.11 -8.87 32.94
C THR A 615 -6.17 -8.86 34.46
N VAL A 616 -7.37 -8.75 35.04
CA VAL A 616 -7.57 -8.96 36.48
C VAL A 616 -7.12 -10.36 36.91
N GLU A 617 -6.38 -10.44 38.01
CA GLU A 617 -5.95 -11.74 38.57
C GLU A 617 -7.18 -12.54 39.02
N THR A 618 -7.55 -13.51 38.19
CA THR A 618 -8.79 -14.26 38.33
C THR A 618 -8.52 -15.60 39.01
N LYS A 619 -9.30 -15.93 40.04
CA LYS A 619 -9.22 -17.20 40.77
C LYS A 619 -10.49 -18.01 40.57
N LEU A 620 -10.35 -19.33 40.51
CA LEU A 620 -11.44 -20.30 40.32
C LEU A 620 -11.91 -20.84 41.66
N ALA A 621 -13.23 -20.95 41.84
CA ALA A 621 -13.85 -21.65 42.97
C ALA A 621 -14.97 -22.57 42.48
N HIS A 622 -14.90 -23.84 42.85
CA HIS A 622 -15.90 -24.86 42.52
C HIS A 622 -16.88 -25.12 43.66
N THR A 623 -16.65 -24.52 44.84
CA THR A 623 -17.55 -24.55 45.98
C THR A 623 -17.67 -23.17 46.63
N ALA A 624 -18.74 -22.95 47.40
CA ALA A 624 -18.94 -21.71 48.15
C ALA A 624 -17.82 -21.50 49.20
N ASP A 625 -17.33 -22.57 49.84
CA ASP A 625 -16.25 -22.50 50.81
C ASP A 625 -14.92 -22.08 50.17
N GLU A 626 -14.60 -22.65 49.00
CA GLU A 626 -13.45 -22.21 48.21
C GLU A 626 -13.56 -20.73 47.82
N ALA A 627 -14.75 -20.29 47.40
CA ALA A 627 -14.98 -18.90 47.00
C ALA A 627 -14.73 -17.94 48.17
N VAL A 628 -15.18 -18.29 49.38
CA VAL A 628 -14.95 -17.51 50.60
C VAL A 628 -13.47 -17.46 50.96
N GLU A 629 -12.77 -18.59 50.94
CA GLU A 629 -11.33 -18.65 51.27
C GLU A 629 -10.46 -17.92 50.25
N ILE A 630 -10.85 -17.94 48.98
CA ILE A 630 -10.20 -17.13 47.94
C ILE A 630 -10.51 -15.64 48.17
N ALA A 631 -11.75 -15.26 48.46
CA ALA A 631 -12.12 -13.86 48.70
C ALA A 631 -11.34 -13.24 49.87
N LYS A 632 -11.15 -13.98 50.96
CA LYS A 632 -10.31 -13.55 52.10
C LYS A 632 -8.85 -13.29 51.70
N ARG A 633 -8.30 -14.11 50.80
CA ARG A 633 -6.91 -13.96 50.31
C ARG A 633 -6.74 -12.83 49.31
N VAL A 634 -7.70 -12.67 48.40
CA VAL A 634 -7.69 -11.65 47.34
C VAL A 634 -8.02 -10.26 47.90
N GLY A 635 -8.82 -10.20 48.97
CA GLY A 635 -9.20 -8.98 49.69
C GLY A 635 -10.46 -8.31 49.14
N PHE A 636 -11.30 -7.80 50.04
CA PHE A 636 -12.57 -7.13 49.74
C PHE A 636 -12.40 -5.65 49.30
N PRO A 637 -13.34 -5.08 48.51
CA PRO A 637 -14.47 -5.76 47.89
C PRO A 637 -14.07 -6.69 46.74
N VAL A 638 -14.85 -7.75 46.52
CA VAL A 638 -14.63 -8.73 45.43
C VAL A 638 -15.80 -8.74 44.44
N VAL A 639 -15.52 -9.20 43.23
CA VAL A 639 -16.50 -9.51 42.20
C VAL A 639 -16.56 -11.04 42.05
N VAL A 640 -17.76 -11.60 41.99
CA VAL A 640 -18.02 -13.01 41.72
C VAL A 640 -18.78 -13.12 40.41
N LYS A 641 -18.24 -13.86 39.44
CA LYS A 641 -18.89 -14.13 38.15
C LYS A 641 -19.02 -15.64 37.90
N LEU A 642 -20.04 -16.02 37.13
CA LEU A 642 -20.26 -17.38 36.67
C LEU A 642 -19.05 -17.92 35.87
N LEU A 643 -18.59 -19.12 36.26
CA LEU A 643 -17.75 -19.97 35.44
C LEU A 643 -18.65 -20.92 34.66
N SER A 644 -18.71 -20.75 33.34
CA SER A 644 -19.49 -21.59 32.44
C SER A 644 -18.71 -21.85 31.15
N ASN A 645 -18.82 -23.07 30.63
CA ASN A 645 -18.26 -23.48 29.34
C ASN A 645 -19.21 -23.22 28.16
N THR A 646 -20.45 -22.80 28.44
CA THR A 646 -21.53 -22.69 27.44
C THR A 646 -22.25 -21.34 27.45
N ILE A 647 -22.28 -20.63 28.58
CA ILE A 647 -22.99 -19.35 28.71
C ILE A 647 -22.04 -18.18 28.46
N THR A 648 -22.34 -17.35 27.45
CA THR A 648 -21.58 -16.15 27.09
C THR A 648 -22.07 -14.91 27.84
N HIS A 649 -23.38 -14.61 27.79
CA HIS A 649 -23.97 -13.46 28.46
C HIS A 649 -24.36 -13.79 29.90
N LYS A 650 -23.39 -13.64 30.80
CA LYS A 650 -23.54 -13.99 32.22
C LYS A 650 -24.61 -13.15 32.92
N SER A 651 -24.72 -11.87 32.56
CA SER A 651 -25.70 -10.95 33.16
C SER A 651 -27.14 -11.42 32.95
N ASP A 652 -27.45 -12.01 31.79
CA ASP A 652 -28.78 -12.50 31.43
C ASP A 652 -29.28 -13.63 32.34
N VAL A 653 -28.35 -14.34 32.98
CA VAL A 653 -28.64 -15.41 33.94
C VAL A 653 -28.35 -14.99 35.38
N GLY A 654 -28.16 -13.69 35.63
CA GLY A 654 -27.81 -13.16 36.96
C GLY A 654 -26.42 -13.59 37.45
N GLY A 655 -25.56 -14.04 36.54
CA GLY A 655 -24.25 -14.64 36.79
C GLY A 655 -23.13 -13.65 37.14
N VAL A 656 -23.45 -12.41 37.52
CA VAL A 656 -22.47 -11.37 37.90
C VAL A 656 -22.94 -10.70 39.19
N LYS A 657 -22.09 -10.75 40.22
CA LYS A 657 -22.30 -10.09 41.51
C LYS A 657 -21.07 -9.25 41.83
N VAL A 658 -21.26 -7.95 42.01
CA VAL A 658 -20.18 -6.97 42.21
C VAL A 658 -20.27 -6.36 43.61
N ASN A 659 -19.19 -5.71 44.04
CA ASN A 659 -19.13 -4.96 45.31
C ASN A 659 -19.46 -5.80 46.55
N LEU A 660 -18.97 -7.05 46.60
CA LEU A 660 -19.16 -7.92 47.76
C LEU A 660 -18.09 -7.59 48.80
N GLN A 661 -18.52 -7.18 49.99
CA GLN A 661 -17.69 -6.63 51.07
C GLN A 661 -17.37 -7.65 52.17
N THR A 662 -18.14 -8.76 52.26
CA THR A 662 -18.01 -9.75 53.33
C THR A 662 -18.00 -11.19 52.81
N SER A 663 -17.53 -12.12 53.64
CA SER A 663 -17.54 -13.56 53.33
C SER A 663 -18.97 -14.09 53.12
N ASP A 664 -19.93 -13.63 53.91
CA ASP A 664 -21.34 -14.05 53.80
C ASP A 664 -21.93 -13.61 52.45
N GLN A 665 -21.66 -12.37 52.03
CA GLN A 665 -22.09 -11.87 50.73
C GLN A 665 -21.50 -12.68 49.55
N VAL A 666 -20.28 -13.20 49.69
CA VAL A 666 -19.65 -14.07 48.67
C VAL A 666 -20.34 -15.44 48.62
N ARG A 667 -20.66 -16.01 49.78
CA ARG A 667 -21.40 -17.28 49.86
C ARG A 667 -22.79 -17.15 49.25
N ASP A 668 -23.53 -16.10 49.62
CA ASP A 668 -24.86 -15.83 49.08
C ASP A 668 -24.80 -15.60 47.57
N ALA A 669 -23.81 -14.86 47.08
CA ALA A 669 -23.60 -14.65 45.66
C ALA A 669 -23.35 -15.96 44.90
N TYR A 670 -22.54 -16.87 45.46
CA TYR A 670 -22.27 -18.18 44.87
C TYR A 670 -23.57 -18.99 44.69
N GLU A 671 -24.35 -19.12 45.77
CA GLU A 671 -25.59 -19.90 45.75
C GLU A 671 -26.65 -19.28 44.83
N LEU A 672 -26.81 -17.95 44.86
CA LEU A 672 -27.74 -17.26 43.96
C LEU A 672 -27.39 -17.47 42.49
N ILE A 673 -26.10 -17.45 42.13
CA ILE A 673 -25.67 -17.73 40.74
C ILE A 673 -25.97 -19.18 40.38
N ARG A 674 -25.63 -20.14 41.25
CA ARG A 674 -25.88 -21.57 41.03
C ARG A 674 -27.36 -21.85 40.81
N GLU A 675 -28.22 -21.34 41.68
CA GLU A 675 -29.67 -21.51 41.60
C GLU A 675 -30.25 -20.88 40.33
N SER A 676 -29.85 -19.64 40.01
CA SER A 676 -30.32 -18.91 38.84
C SER A 676 -29.96 -19.64 37.54
N VAL A 677 -28.71 -20.09 37.39
CA VAL A 677 -28.25 -20.82 36.21
C VAL A 677 -28.94 -22.19 36.09
N THR A 678 -29.03 -22.92 37.20
CA THR A 678 -29.71 -24.23 37.23
C THR A 678 -31.16 -24.11 36.79
N LYS A 679 -31.86 -23.04 37.23
CA LYS A 679 -33.26 -22.79 36.88
C LYS A 679 -33.46 -22.32 35.43
N LEU A 680 -32.59 -21.45 34.91
CA LEU A 680 -32.77 -20.80 33.60
C LEU A 680 -32.18 -21.59 32.42
N ARG A 681 -31.16 -22.41 32.68
CA ARG A 681 -30.38 -23.11 31.64
C ARG A 681 -30.17 -24.58 31.94
N GLY A 682 -30.00 -24.98 33.21
CA GLY A 682 -29.68 -26.36 33.61
C GLY A 682 -28.44 -26.42 34.51
N ALA A 683 -28.33 -27.46 35.35
CA ALA A 683 -27.24 -27.61 36.32
C ALA A 683 -25.88 -27.83 35.64
N GLU A 684 -25.87 -28.50 34.48
CA GLU A 684 -24.71 -28.79 33.65
C GLU A 684 -24.01 -27.55 33.09
N HIS A 685 -24.66 -26.38 33.15
CA HIS A 685 -24.10 -25.12 32.69
C HIS A 685 -23.38 -24.32 33.78
N PHE A 686 -23.39 -24.80 35.02
CA PHE A 686 -22.68 -24.22 36.15
C PHE A 686 -21.43 -25.04 36.49
N GLN A 687 -20.24 -24.46 36.29
CA GLN A 687 -18.95 -25.11 36.61
C GLN A 687 -18.33 -24.55 37.91
N GLY A 688 -19.01 -23.60 38.56
CA GLY A 688 -18.51 -22.85 39.71
C GLY A 688 -18.53 -21.34 39.43
N VAL A 689 -17.66 -20.60 40.11
CA VAL A 689 -17.49 -19.17 39.93
C VAL A 689 -16.03 -18.80 39.75
N VAL A 690 -15.81 -17.67 39.10
CA VAL A 690 -14.56 -16.93 39.19
C VAL A 690 -14.72 -15.78 40.16
N LEU A 691 -13.65 -15.45 40.87
CA LEU A 691 -13.60 -14.24 41.67
C LEU A 691 -12.25 -13.54 41.59
N TYR A 692 -12.31 -12.22 41.73
CA TYR A 692 -11.17 -11.33 41.72
C TYR A 692 -11.49 -10.08 42.54
N ARG A 693 -10.46 -9.37 42.99
CA ARG A 693 -10.63 -8.11 43.71
C ARG A 693 -11.33 -7.11 42.80
N MET A 694 -12.37 -6.46 43.31
CA MET A 694 -13.02 -5.39 42.58
C MET A 694 -11.98 -4.28 42.36
N VAL A 695 -11.72 -3.97 41.09
CA VAL A 695 -10.86 -2.85 40.74
C VAL A 695 -11.62 -1.59 41.13
N ASP A 696 -11.05 -0.78 42.01
CA ASP A 696 -11.56 0.55 42.30
C ASP A 696 -11.30 1.39 41.05
N LEU A 697 -12.33 1.58 40.24
CA LEU A 697 -12.25 2.32 38.99
C LEU A 697 -12.29 3.80 39.37
N PRO A 698 -11.17 4.54 39.33
CA PRO A 698 -11.23 5.98 39.57
C PRO A 698 -12.23 6.60 38.59
N ARG A 699 -12.93 7.67 39.03
CA ARG A 699 -13.89 8.43 38.19
C ARG A 699 -13.29 8.97 36.88
N GLU A 700 -11.98 8.87 36.71
CA GLU A 700 -11.18 9.42 35.61
C GLU A 700 -10.76 8.37 34.56
N GLY A 701 -11.23 7.12 34.67
CA GLY A 701 -10.94 6.05 33.68
C GLY A 701 -12.00 5.93 32.58
N PHE A 702 -11.59 5.39 31.43
CA PHE A 702 -12.45 5.16 30.27
C PHE A 702 -12.65 3.66 29.99
N GLU A 703 -13.87 3.29 29.61
CA GLU A 703 -14.17 1.97 29.07
C GLU A 703 -13.98 1.99 27.55
N VAL A 704 -13.08 1.13 27.05
CA VAL A 704 -12.88 0.93 25.61
C VAL A 704 -13.21 -0.51 25.22
N LEU A 705 -13.66 -0.68 23.99
CA LEU A 705 -13.84 -1.98 23.35
C LEU A 705 -12.58 -2.31 22.56
N LEU A 706 -12.08 -3.54 22.72
CA LEU A 706 -11.10 -4.13 21.82
C LEU A 706 -11.58 -5.51 21.39
N GLY A 707 -11.96 -5.66 20.13
CA GLY A 707 -12.59 -6.87 19.61
C GLY A 707 -11.97 -7.37 18.32
N SER A 708 -12.29 -8.61 17.93
CA SER A 708 -11.93 -9.17 16.64
C SER A 708 -13.00 -10.11 16.10
N THR A 709 -13.23 -10.02 14.81
CA THR A 709 -14.13 -10.88 14.03
C THR A 709 -13.43 -11.32 12.74
N LEU A 710 -14.00 -12.29 12.02
CA LEU A 710 -13.48 -12.76 10.74
C LEU A 710 -14.31 -12.22 9.57
N ASP A 711 -13.64 -11.58 8.63
CA ASP A 711 -14.19 -11.29 7.30
C ASP A 711 -13.86 -12.46 6.35
N PRO A 712 -14.80 -12.91 5.50
CA PRO A 712 -14.57 -14.03 4.58
C PRO A 712 -13.46 -13.80 3.54
N GLN A 713 -13.17 -12.56 3.18
CA GLN A 713 -12.17 -12.20 2.16
C GLN A 713 -10.86 -11.70 2.79
N ALA A 714 -10.95 -10.94 3.89
CA ALA A 714 -9.80 -10.29 4.51
C ALA A 714 -9.20 -11.04 5.72
N GLY A 715 -9.92 -12.04 6.26
CA GLY A 715 -9.52 -12.75 7.47
C GLY A 715 -9.83 -11.96 8.75
N PRO A 716 -9.01 -12.08 9.81
CA PRO A 716 -9.26 -11.37 11.07
C PRO A 716 -9.25 -9.86 10.88
N ILE A 717 -10.23 -9.20 11.51
CA ILE A 717 -10.37 -7.74 11.61
C ILE A 717 -10.33 -7.40 13.09
N VAL A 718 -9.60 -6.35 13.46
CA VAL A 718 -9.57 -5.81 14.82
C VAL A 718 -10.47 -4.58 14.89
N ALA A 719 -11.28 -4.47 15.93
CA ALA A 719 -12.14 -3.33 16.22
C ALA A 719 -11.68 -2.64 17.50
N PHE A 720 -11.61 -1.31 17.49
CA PHE A 720 -11.35 -0.48 18.65
C PHE A 720 -12.39 0.63 18.76
N GLY A 721 -12.89 0.92 19.96
CA GLY A 721 -13.89 1.96 20.11
C GLY A 721 -14.27 2.25 21.55
N THR A 722 -15.32 3.06 21.71
CA THR A 722 -15.97 3.26 23.01
C THR A 722 -16.51 1.91 23.51
N GLY A 723 -16.23 1.57 24.77
CA GLY A 723 -16.69 0.33 25.43
C GLY A 723 -17.96 0.53 26.25
N GLY A 724 -18.35 -0.52 26.99
CA GLY A 724 -19.51 -0.51 27.89
C GLY A 724 -20.80 -1.00 27.22
N SER A 725 -21.95 -0.56 27.74
CA SER A 725 -23.28 -1.00 27.27
C SER A 725 -23.85 -0.18 26.10
N LEU A 726 -23.28 0.99 25.81
CA LEU A 726 -23.79 1.93 24.81
C LEU A 726 -23.03 1.91 23.47
N VAL A 727 -22.21 0.89 23.23
CA VAL A 727 -21.39 0.76 22.01
C VAL A 727 -22.23 0.87 20.74
N GLU A 728 -23.35 0.14 20.67
CA GLU A 728 -24.24 0.10 19.51
C GLU A 728 -24.94 1.46 19.24
N VAL A 729 -25.09 2.29 20.29
CA VAL A 729 -25.75 3.59 20.21
C VAL A 729 -24.79 4.65 19.69
N TYR A 730 -23.57 4.71 20.22
CA TYR A 730 -22.59 5.73 19.81
C TYR A 730 -21.93 5.45 18.46
N ARG A 731 -21.85 4.17 18.07
CA ARG A 731 -21.16 3.71 16.85
C ARG A 731 -19.76 4.31 16.69
N ASP A 732 -19.08 4.52 17.81
CA ASP A 732 -17.72 5.06 17.87
C ASP A 732 -16.70 3.93 17.82
N VAL A 733 -16.59 3.29 16.66
CA VAL A 733 -15.72 2.14 16.42
C VAL A 733 -14.90 2.39 15.16
N SER A 734 -13.63 2.02 15.21
CA SER A 734 -12.75 1.95 14.05
C SER A 734 -12.25 0.52 13.84
N LEU A 735 -12.11 0.14 12.58
CA LEU A 735 -11.56 -1.15 12.19
C LEU A 735 -10.07 -1.02 11.82
N GLY A 736 -9.34 -2.12 11.98
CA GLY A 736 -7.95 -2.29 11.60
C GLY A 736 -7.67 -3.68 11.06
N LEU A 737 -6.92 -3.76 9.97
CA LEU A 737 -6.49 -5.04 9.38
C LEU A 737 -5.14 -5.46 9.98
N PRO A 738 -5.10 -6.54 10.77
CA PRO A 738 -3.89 -7.03 11.40
C PRO A 738 -2.93 -7.66 10.35
N PRO A 739 -1.61 -7.71 10.63
CA PRO A 739 -0.96 -7.28 11.86
C PRO A 739 -0.88 -5.75 12.01
N LEU A 740 -1.12 -5.28 13.23
CA LEU A 740 -1.02 -3.88 13.65
C LEU A 740 0.27 -3.69 14.48
N ASN A 741 1.01 -2.62 14.18
CA ASN A 741 2.09 -2.10 15.02
C ASN A 741 1.57 -0.90 15.84
N SER A 742 2.40 -0.32 16.70
CA SER A 742 2.00 0.80 17.57
C SER A 742 1.47 2.01 16.81
N ALA A 743 2.03 2.29 15.63
CA ALA A 743 1.66 3.45 14.84
C ALA A 743 0.34 3.23 14.06
N LEU A 744 0.15 2.04 13.46
CA LEU A 744 -1.14 1.63 12.89
C LEU A 744 -2.24 1.54 13.96
N ALA A 745 -1.91 1.07 15.16
CA ALA A 745 -2.81 1.07 16.30
C ALA A 745 -3.20 2.50 16.71
N ARG A 746 -2.23 3.42 16.80
CA ARG A 746 -2.48 4.85 17.06
C ARG A 746 -3.42 5.45 16.02
N GLN A 747 -3.12 5.27 14.73
CA GLN A 747 -3.96 5.77 13.63
C GLN A 747 -5.38 5.17 13.69
N MET A 748 -5.51 3.90 14.08
CA MET A 748 -6.82 3.27 14.29
C MET A 748 -7.59 3.96 15.42
N MET A 749 -6.95 4.20 16.56
CA MET A 749 -7.58 4.88 17.69
C MET A 749 -7.93 6.33 17.37
N GLU A 750 -7.08 7.07 16.65
CA GLU A 750 -7.30 8.48 16.25
C GLU A 750 -8.59 8.72 15.46
N ARG A 751 -9.13 7.68 14.81
CA ARG A 751 -10.40 7.74 14.08
C ARG A 751 -11.63 7.64 14.97
N THR A 752 -11.45 7.39 16.26
CA THR A 752 -12.54 7.32 17.24
C THR A 752 -12.68 8.64 18.00
N ARG A 753 -13.90 8.97 18.40
CA ARG A 753 -14.21 10.12 19.24
C ARG A 753 -13.62 9.95 20.64
N ILE A 754 -13.64 8.72 21.17
CA ILE A 754 -13.07 8.42 22.49
C ILE A 754 -11.57 8.75 22.58
N TYR A 755 -10.82 8.67 21.48
CA TYR A 755 -9.40 9.04 21.49
C TYR A 755 -9.13 10.49 21.90
N ASN A 756 -10.04 11.41 21.59
CA ASN A 756 -9.92 12.79 22.08
C ASN A 756 -10.10 12.88 23.60
N ALA A 757 -10.93 12.02 24.19
CA ALA A 757 -11.08 11.92 25.64
C ALA A 757 -9.83 11.28 26.29
N LEU A 758 -9.24 10.27 25.65
CA LEU A 758 -8.02 9.60 26.12
C LEU A 758 -6.81 10.56 26.21
N LYS A 759 -6.78 11.62 25.39
CA LYS A 759 -5.74 12.67 25.42
C LYS A 759 -5.87 13.66 26.60
N GLY A 760 -6.88 13.50 27.45
CA GLY A 760 -7.16 14.40 28.57
C GLY A 760 -8.09 15.54 28.16
N VAL A 761 -9.24 15.64 28.84
CA VAL A 761 -10.27 16.67 28.59
C VAL A 761 -10.73 17.23 29.93
N ARG A 762 -10.95 18.56 29.99
CA ARG A 762 -11.53 19.28 31.15
C ARG A 762 -10.80 19.03 32.49
N GLY A 763 -9.47 18.90 32.47
CA GLY A 763 -8.63 18.76 33.67
C GLY A 763 -8.29 17.33 34.08
N ASN A 764 -8.80 16.31 33.38
CA ASN A 764 -8.36 14.92 33.56
C ASN A 764 -6.97 14.70 32.96
N GLU A 765 -6.16 13.88 33.63
CA GLU A 765 -4.86 13.44 33.10
C GLU A 765 -5.04 12.57 31.84
N PRO A 766 -4.15 12.70 30.84
CA PRO A 766 -4.14 11.80 29.69
C PRO A 766 -3.85 10.36 30.12
N VAL A 767 -4.42 9.39 29.41
CA VAL A 767 -4.07 7.98 29.61
C VAL A 767 -2.70 7.66 29.01
N ASP A 768 -2.12 6.52 29.40
CA ASP A 768 -0.93 5.99 28.74
C ASP A 768 -1.28 5.42 27.34
N VAL A 769 -1.29 6.30 26.34
CA VAL A 769 -1.64 5.95 24.95
C VAL A 769 -0.60 4.99 24.35
N GLU A 770 0.66 5.05 24.76
CA GLU A 770 1.72 4.16 24.26
C GLU A 770 1.54 2.73 24.77
N GLN A 771 1.19 2.56 26.05
CA GLN A 771 0.82 1.27 26.59
C GLN A 771 -0.45 0.72 25.90
N LEU A 772 -1.42 1.58 25.58
CA LEU A 772 -2.63 1.16 24.86
C LEU A 772 -2.31 0.70 23.42
N GLN A 773 -1.44 1.42 22.70
CA GLN A 773 -0.93 1.01 21.39
C GLN A 773 -0.27 -0.37 21.45
N THR A 774 0.49 -0.63 22.51
CA THR A 774 1.15 -1.92 22.75
C THR A 774 0.13 -3.04 22.99
N VAL A 775 -0.91 -2.78 23.79
CA VAL A 775 -2.00 -3.75 24.05
C VAL A 775 -2.74 -4.09 22.75
N VAL A 776 -3.09 -3.08 21.94
CA VAL A 776 -3.74 -3.28 20.63
C VAL A 776 -2.86 -4.10 19.68
N SER A 777 -1.55 -3.81 19.65
CA SER A 777 -0.59 -4.55 18.81
C SER A 777 -0.44 -6.01 19.26
N ARG A 778 -0.43 -6.27 20.58
CA ARG A 778 -0.41 -7.63 21.16
C ARG A 778 -1.68 -8.40 20.86
N PHE A 779 -2.84 -7.76 20.98
CA PHE A 779 -4.13 -8.33 20.62
C PHE A 779 -4.19 -8.68 19.12
N SER A 780 -3.75 -7.75 18.26
CA SER A 780 -3.61 -7.99 16.82
C SER A 780 -2.72 -9.20 16.51
N ARG A 781 -1.60 -9.35 17.21
CA ARG A 781 -0.72 -10.51 17.06
C ARG A 781 -1.39 -11.80 17.50
N MET A 782 -2.11 -11.80 18.63
CA MET A 782 -2.84 -12.96 19.13
C MET A 782 -3.82 -13.48 18.08
N VAL A 783 -4.66 -12.62 17.52
CA VAL A 783 -5.69 -13.06 16.53
C VAL A 783 -5.07 -13.49 15.19
N CYS A 784 -3.91 -12.95 14.82
CA CYS A 784 -3.16 -13.41 13.64
C CYS A 784 -2.52 -14.79 13.85
N GLU A 785 -1.95 -15.04 15.03
CA GLU A 785 -1.26 -16.30 15.31
C GLU A 785 -2.24 -17.44 15.63
N GLN A 786 -3.35 -17.14 16.30
CA GLN A 786 -4.30 -18.11 16.82
C GLN A 786 -5.55 -18.20 15.92
N ARG A 787 -5.39 -18.78 14.72
CA ARG A 787 -6.46 -18.92 13.70
C ARG A 787 -7.70 -19.70 14.16
N LEU A 788 -7.60 -20.47 15.25
CA LEU A 788 -8.76 -21.15 15.83
C LEU A 788 -9.75 -20.19 16.49
N ILE A 789 -9.34 -18.96 16.79
CA ILE A 789 -10.21 -17.90 17.30
C ILE A 789 -11.10 -17.40 16.17
N LYS A 790 -12.41 -17.59 16.33
CA LYS A 790 -13.44 -17.06 15.42
C LYS A 790 -13.83 -15.63 15.77
N GLU A 791 -13.91 -15.33 17.07
CA GLU A 791 -14.31 -14.03 17.60
C GLU A 791 -13.63 -13.84 18.97
N CYS A 792 -13.18 -12.63 19.27
CA CYS A 792 -12.62 -12.29 20.58
C CYS A 792 -13.03 -10.89 20.97
N ASP A 793 -13.65 -10.70 22.13
CA ASP A 793 -14.09 -9.40 22.63
C ASP A 793 -13.51 -9.12 24.02
N ILE A 794 -12.91 -7.95 24.19
CA ILE A 794 -12.55 -7.37 25.48
C ILE A 794 -13.47 -6.17 25.70
N ASN A 795 -14.52 -6.37 26.51
CA ASN A 795 -15.48 -5.31 26.81
C ASN A 795 -15.97 -5.40 28.28
N PRO A 796 -15.55 -4.49 29.18
CA PRO A 796 -14.65 -3.36 28.92
C PRO A 796 -13.15 -3.73 29.06
N LEU A 797 -12.32 -3.14 28.20
CA LEU A 797 -10.93 -2.84 28.50
C LEU A 797 -10.91 -1.50 29.23
N PHE A 798 -10.49 -1.48 30.49
CA PHE A 798 -10.47 -0.25 31.28
C PHE A 798 -9.12 0.44 31.15
N VAL A 799 -9.14 1.73 30.85
CA VAL A 799 -7.95 2.54 30.54
C VAL A 799 -7.90 3.73 31.51
N THR A 800 -6.77 3.89 32.19
CA THR A 800 -6.53 4.99 33.14
C THR A 800 -5.14 5.59 32.93
N PRO A 801 -4.83 6.76 33.52
CA PRO A 801 -3.46 7.29 33.57
C PRO A 801 -2.44 6.36 34.24
N ARG A 802 -2.91 5.43 35.10
CA ARG A 802 -2.04 4.56 35.90
C ARG A 802 -1.91 3.13 35.36
N GLY A 803 -2.67 2.78 34.33
CA GLY A 803 -2.62 1.47 33.73
C GLY A 803 -3.87 1.06 32.98
N ILE A 804 -3.75 -0.07 32.29
CA ILE A 804 -4.74 -0.66 31.41
C ILE A 804 -5.04 -2.07 31.92
N ILE A 805 -6.32 -2.43 31.98
CA ILE A 805 -6.73 -3.74 32.49
C ILE A 805 -8.01 -4.25 31.81
N ALA A 806 -7.95 -5.48 31.30
CA ALA A 806 -9.12 -6.18 30.77
C ALA A 806 -9.96 -6.73 31.94
N ILE A 807 -11.19 -6.22 32.06
CA ILE A 807 -12.13 -6.63 33.12
C ILE A 807 -12.94 -7.85 32.69
N ASP A 808 -13.26 -7.93 31.41
CA ASP A 808 -14.01 -9.02 30.79
C ASP A 808 -13.35 -9.46 29.49
N ALA A 809 -13.53 -10.72 29.14
CA ALA A 809 -12.99 -11.30 27.91
C ALA A 809 -13.86 -12.47 27.44
N ARG A 810 -14.24 -12.43 26.17
CA ARG A 810 -15.00 -13.50 25.51
C ARG A 810 -14.21 -13.99 24.30
N VAL A 811 -13.95 -15.29 24.23
CA VAL A 811 -13.28 -15.93 23.08
C VAL A 811 -14.15 -17.05 22.54
N VAL A 812 -14.50 -16.97 21.26
CA VAL A 812 -15.24 -17.98 20.51
C VAL A 812 -14.29 -18.67 19.54
N LEU A 813 -14.36 -19.99 19.48
CA LEU A 813 -13.56 -20.83 18.60
C LEU A 813 -14.37 -21.31 17.40
N HIS A 814 -13.66 -21.68 16.34
CA HIS A 814 -14.25 -22.49 15.28
C HIS A 814 -14.71 -23.86 15.80
N GLY A 815 -15.75 -24.41 15.16
CA GLY A 815 -16.29 -25.72 15.52
C GLY A 815 -15.24 -26.84 15.34
N PRO A 816 -15.39 -27.97 16.05
CA PRO A 816 -14.44 -29.08 15.99
C PRO A 816 -14.26 -29.67 14.58
N ASN A 817 -15.27 -29.51 13.71
CA ASN A 817 -15.25 -30.02 12.33
C ASN A 817 -14.64 -29.03 11.31
N THR A 818 -14.27 -27.81 11.71
CA THR A 818 -13.67 -26.83 10.80
C THR A 818 -12.17 -27.06 10.70
N SER A 819 -11.66 -27.43 9.52
CA SER A 819 -10.21 -27.52 9.28
C SER A 819 -9.58 -26.12 9.28
N LEU A 820 -8.29 -26.03 9.63
CA LEU A 820 -7.55 -24.76 9.53
C LEU A 820 -7.54 -24.21 8.10
N GLU A 821 -7.50 -25.08 7.10
CA GLU A 821 -7.55 -24.71 5.67
C GLU A 821 -8.84 -24.00 5.27
N ALA A 822 -9.97 -24.34 5.91
CA ALA A 822 -11.26 -23.69 5.65
C ALA A 822 -11.40 -22.32 6.34
N ILE A 823 -10.51 -21.98 7.27
CA ILE A 823 -10.54 -20.71 8.01
C ILE A 823 -9.80 -19.66 7.19
N PRO A 824 -10.43 -18.51 6.87
CA PRO A 824 -9.76 -17.43 6.16
C PRO A 824 -8.47 -17.02 6.83
N GLU A 825 -7.40 -16.91 6.04
CA GLU A 825 -6.12 -16.43 6.55
C GLU A 825 -6.08 -14.90 6.61
N PRO A 826 -5.21 -14.31 7.44
CA PRO A 826 -4.96 -12.87 7.41
C PRO A 826 -4.61 -12.38 6.00
N ALA A 827 -5.29 -11.33 5.52
CA ALA A 827 -4.99 -10.74 4.22
C ALA A 827 -3.56 -10.22 4.09
N ILE A 828 -2.90 -9.88 5.20
CA ILE A 828 -1.48 -9.57 5.27
C ILE A 828 -0.80 -10.65 6.10
N ARG A 829 0.13 -11.40 5.48
CA ARG A 829 0.88 -12.44 6.20
C ARG A 829 1.70 -11.82 7.34
N PRO A 830 1.54 -12.29 8.60
CA PRO A 830 2.39 -11.87 9.71
C PRO A 830 3.87 -12.19 9.48
N TYR A 831 4.76 -11.56 10.25
CA TYR A 831 6.19 -11.85 10.19
C TYR A 831 6.44 -13.35 10.42
N PRO A 832 7.07 -14.08 9.48
CA PRO A 832 7.16 -15.54 9.50
C PRO A 832 8.30 -15.99 10.43
N SER A 833 8.05 -15.83 11.72
CA SER A 833 9.01 -16.08 12.80
C SER A 833 9.55 -17.51 12.85
N GLU A 834 8.87 -18.48 12.21
CA GLU A 834 9.27 -19.87 12.03
C GLU A 834 10.56 -20.06 11.23
N TYR A 835 10.98 -19.06 10.44
CA TYR A 835 12.21 -19.10 9.65
C TYR A 835 13.41 -18.45 10.35
N VAL A 836 13.24 -17.92 11.56
CA VAL A 836 14.34 -17.38 12.38
C VAL A 836 15.14 -18.52 13.01
N ALA A 837 16.43 -18.61 12.70
CA ALA A 837 17.31 -19.61 13.31
C ALA A 837 18.77 -19.12 13.38
N PRO A 838 19.52 -19.47 14.45
CA PRO A 838 20.97 -19.28 14.45
C PRO A 838 21.62 -20.20 13.40
N TRP A 839 22.73 -19.75 12.83
CA TRP A 839 23.57 -20.55 11.94
C TRP A 839 24.88 -20.93 12.66
N SER A 840 25.16 -22.23 12.71
CA SER A 840 26.31 -22.82 13.42
C SER A 840 27.43 -23.28 12.47
N GLY A 841 27.53 -22.69 11.27
CA GLY A 841 28.62 -22.98 10.34
C GLY A 841 29.97 -22.45 10.81
N ASP A 842 30.98 -22.46 9.92
CA ASP A 842 32.27 -21.80 10.17
C ASP A 842 32.03 -20.29 10.28
N SER A 843 31.65 -19.87 11.49
CA SER A 843 31.27 -18.52 11.86
C SER A 843 32.38 -17.59 11.42
N MET A 844 32.05 -16.62 10.55
CA MET A 844 32.99 -15.72 9.88
C MET A 844 33.94 -15.02 10.86
N GLY A 845 34.99 -15.71 11.31
CA GLY A 845 35.81 -15.31 12.45
C GLY A 845 35.08 -15.27 13.81
N ASN A 846 34.27 -16.29 14.18
CA ASN A 846 33.53 -16.42 15.46
C ASN A 846 32.32 -15.47 15.67
N LEU A 847 31.86 -14.76 14.65
CA LEU A 847 30.65 -13.92 14.77
C LEU A 847 29.37 -14.78 14.75
N PRO A 848 28.46 -14.65 15.74
CA PRO A 848 27.18 -15.36 15.73
C PRO A 848 26.29 -14.80 14.62
N VAL A 849 25.84 -15.68 13.73
CA VAL A 849 24.95 -15.31 12.61
C VAL A 849 23.55 -15.84 12.89
N VAL A 850 22.55 -15.00 12.65
CA VAL A 850 21.13 -15.36 12.65
C VAL A 850 20.60 -15.21 11.24
N ILE A 851 20.03 -16.29 10.70
CA ILE A 851 19.29 -16.25 9.45
C ILE A 851 17.82 -16.03 9.80
N ARG A 852 17.21 -15.00 9.20
CA ARG A 852 15.82 -14.64 9.46
C ARG A 852 15.17 -13.96 8.26
N PRO A 853 13.84 -13.95 8.16
CA PRO A 853 13.14 -13.07 7.23
C PRO A 853 13.53 -11.61 7.45
N VAL A 854 13.62 -10.86 6.36
CA VAL A 854 13.85 -9.41 6.39
C VAL A 854 12.75 -8.72 7.20
N HIS A 855 13.08 -7.67 7.91
CA HIS A 855 12.14 -6.84 8.64
C HIS A 855 12.18 -5.41 8.07
N PRO A 856 11.08 -4.65 8.07
CA PRO A 856 11.06 -3.24 7.70
C PRO A 856 12.21 -2.38 8.24
N SER A 857 12.62 -2.63 9.49
CA SER A 857 13.75 -1.92 10.15
C SER A 857 15.12 -2.20 9.53
N ASP A 858 15.23 -3.19 8.64
CA ASP A 858 16.46 -3.54 7.97
C ASP A 858 16.73 -2.66 6.74
N ALA A 859 15.81 -1.77 6.34
CA ALA A 859 15.98 -0.91 5.16
C ALA A 859 17.32 -0.13 5.14
N PRO A 860 17.80 0.49 6.23
CA PRO A 860 19.12 1.12 6.26
C PRO A 860 20.27 0.12 6.06
N LYS A 861 20.22 -1.03 6.74
CA LYS A 861 21.24 -2.09 6.64
C LYS A 861 21.29 -2.72 5.25
N LEU A 862 20.15 -2.80 4.55
CA LEU A 862 20.10 -3.26 3.16
C LEU A 862 20.82 -2.30 2.21
N ARG A 863 20.76 -0.99 2.48
CA ARG A 863 21.52 0.00 1.74
C ARG A 863 23.03 -0.16 1.98
N GLU A 864 23.43 -0.33 3.23
CA GLU A 864 24.84 -0.58 3.58
C GLU A 864 25.36 -1.88 2.95
N PHE A 865 24.57 -2.96 3.00
CA PHE A 865 24.87 -4.22 2.34
C PHE A 865 25.06 -4.05 0.83
N TRP A 866 24.16 -3.30 0.18
CA TRP A 866 24.25 -3.04 -1.25
C TRP A 866 25.50 -2.24 -1.63
N ASP A 867 25.79 -1.17 -0.88
CA ASP A 867 26.97 -0.34 -1.10
C ASP A 867 28.27 -1.15 -0.86
N ALA A 868 28.27 -2.07 0.10
CA ALA A 868 29.36 -3.02 0.34
C ALA A 868 29.51 -4.05 -0.80
N LEU A 869 28.40 -4.54 -1.35
CA LEU A 869 28.40 -5.50 -2.47
C LEU A 869 29.05 -4.87 -3.72
N VAL A 870 28.67 -3.63 -4.01
CA VAL A 870 29.21 -2.85 -5.12
C VAL A 870 30.72 -2.60 -4.97
N THR A 871 31.20 -2.34 -3.75
CA THR A 871 32.60 -2.00 -3.49
C THR A 871 33.53 -3.22 -3.34
N SER A 872 32.99 -4.41 -3.03
CA SER A 872 33.77 -5.64 -2.78
C SER A 872 34.12 -6.47 -4.03
N GLY A 873 33.99 -5.91 -5.22
CA GLY A 873 34.39 -6.57 -6.48
C GLY A 873 33.24 -7.14 -7.31
N ALA A 874 31.98 -7.01 -6.87
CA ALA A 874 30.80 -7.27 -7.71
C ALA A 874 30.49 -6.11 -8.68
N GLY A 875 31.53 -5.41 -9.17
CA GLY A 875 31.42 -4.22 -10.01
C GLY A 875 30.75 -4.45 -11.37
N TYR A 876 30.58 -5.72 -11.79
CA TYR A 876 29.79 -6.08 -12.98
C TYR A 876 28.27 -5.89 -12.80
N LEU A 877 27.78 -5.77 -11.56
CA LEU A 877 26.36 -5.51 -11.26
C LEU A 877 25.96 -4.06 -11.58
N LEU A 878 26.90 -3.12 -11.44
CA LEU A 878 26.66 -1.68 -11.63
C LEU A 878 26.15 -1.33 -13.04
N PRO A 879 26.76 -1.78 -14.15
CA PRO A 879 26.25 -1.53 -15.50
C PRO A 879 24.83 -2.07 -15.72
N GLN A 880 24.47 -3.18 -15.07
CA GLN A 880 23.19 -3.84 -15.27
C GLN A 880 22.06 -3.17 -14.49
N VAL A 881 22.35 -2.72 -13.27
CA VAL A 881 21.44 -1.89 -12.46
C VAL A 881 21.25 -0.53 -13.13
N ALA A 882 22.32 0.05 -13.69
CA ALA A 882 22.26 1.26 -14.49
C ALA A 882 21.44 1.09 -15.79
N ALA A 883 21.52 -0.07 -16.45
CA ALA A 883 20.72 -0.38 -17.65
C ALA A 883 19.25 -0.66 -17.32
N ALA A 884 18.96 -1.20 -16.15
CA ALA A 884 17.59 -1.46 -15.70
C ALA A 884 16.89 -0.23 -15.11
N ALA A 885 17.65 0.76 -14.63
CA ALA A 885 17.09 2.01 -14.17
C ALA A 885 16.43 2.75 -15.35
N PRO A 886 15.21 3.29 -15.19
CA PRO A 886 14.44 3.87 -16.29
C PRO A 886 14.97 5.22 -16.79
N THR A 887 16.14 5.66 -16.30
CA THR A 887 16.66 7.00 -16.53
C THR A 887 18.18 6.99 -16.59
N ARG A 888 18.72 7.86 -17.43
CA ARG A 888 20.17 8.10 -17.48
C ARG A 888 20.66 9.07 -16.41
N ASP A 889 19.76 9.77 -15.71
CA ASP A 889 20.08 10.75 -14.66
C ASP A 889 20.50 10.06 -13.35
N VAL A 890 21.68 10.43 -12.86
CA VAL A 890 22.32 9.83 -11.67
C VAL A 890 21.47 10.01 -10.40
N SER A 891 20.90 11.19 -10.18
CA SER A 891 20.08 11.50 -8.99
C SER A 891 18.77 10.73 -8.96
N LEU A 892 18.18 10.51 -10.14
CA LEU A 892 16.96 9.73 -10.29
C LEU A 892 17.23 8.23 -10.15
N ARG A 893 18.41 7.75 -10.58
CA ARG A 893 18.84 6.36 -10.37
C ARG A 893 19.05 6.03 -8.89
N ASP A 894 19.69 6.90 -8.12
CA ASP A 894 19.89 6.68 -6.68
C ASP A 894 18.57 6.62 -5.92
N ARG A 895 17.63 7.51 -6.25
CA ARG A 895 16.26 7.47 -5.71
C ARG A 895 15.53 6.20 -6.11
N TRP A 896 15.66 5.76 -7.37
CA TRP A 896 15.08 4.51 -7.85
C TRP A 896 15.61 3.30 -7.07
N LEU A 897 16.93 3.23 -6.83
CA LEU A 897 17.56 2.15 -6.06
C LEU A 897 17.09 2.15 -4.60
N GLN A 898 17.03 3.33 -3.97
CA GLN A 898 16.53 3.46 -2.60
C GLN A 898 15.08 2.95 -2.48
N ASN A 899 14.21 3.35 -3.41
CA ASN A 899 12.83 2.85 -3.48
C ASN A 899 12.78 1.33 -3.66
N ARG A 900 13.73 0.77 -4.42
CA ARG A 900 13.80 -0.67 -4.63
C ARG A 900 14.20 -1.45 -3.38
N LEU A 901 15.20 -0.97 -2.65
CA LEU A 901 15.63 -1.58 -1.39
C LEU A 901 14.54 -1.49 -0.32
N LEU A 902 13.79 -0.38 -0.28
CA LEU A 902 12.59 -0.27 0.55
C LEU A 902 11.55 -1.34 0.21
N ARG A 903 11.30 -1.63 -1.07
CA ARG A 903 10.40 -2.73 -1.47
C ARG A 903 10.89 -4.11 -1.04
N VAL A 904 12.20 -4.32 -0.90
CA VAL A 904 12.78 -5.56 -0.38
C VAL A 904 12.56 -5.65 1.13
N ALA A 905 12.82 -4.57 1.87
CA ALA A 905 12.60 -4.52 3.32
C ALA A 905 11.14 -4.73 3.73
N PHE A 906 10.21 -4.25 2.90
CA PHE A 906 8.76 -4.33 3.09
C PHE A 906 8.14 -5.40 2.19
N CYS A 907 8.87 -6.47 1.87
CA CYS A 907 8.36 -7.54 1.02
C CYS A 907 7.09 -8.18 1.63
N ASP A 908 6.14 -8.55 0.77
CA ASP A 908 4.99 -9.34 1.17
C ASP A 908 5.37 -10.83 1.16
N PHE A 909 5.41 -11.43 2.36
CA PHE A 909 5.75 -12.83 2.57
C PHE A 909 4.78 -13.84 1.95
N THR A 910 3.66 -13.38 1.39
CA THR A 910 2.79 -14.23 0.56
C THR A 910 3.37 -14.40 -0.85
N ALA A 911 3.87 -13.31 -1.43
CA ALA A 911 4.35 -13.31 -2.82
C ALA A 911 5.84 -13.63 -2.91
N GLU A 912 6.60 -13.32 -1.87
CA GLU A 912 8.05 -13.39 -1.87
C GLU A 912 8.62 -13.58 -0.47
N MET A 913 9.50 -14.55 -0.29
CA MET A 913 10.29 -14.71 0.92
C MET A 913 11.67 -14.09 0.73
N VAL A 914 12.03 -13.13 1.59
CA VAL A 914 13.39 -12.58 1.66
C VAL A 914 14.01 -12.96 2.98
N LEU A 915 15.09 -13.73 2.95
CA LEU A 915 15.91 -14.08 4.09
C LEU A 915 17.20 -13.25 4.09
N ILE A 916 17.60 -12.80 5.27
CA ILE A 916 18.88 -12.14 5.50
C ILE A 916 19.71 -12.94 6.51
N ALA A 917 21.03 -12.93 6.34
CA ALA A 917 21.98 -13.38 7.33
C ALA A 917 22.54 -12.16 8.06
N GLU A 918 22.15 -11.99 9.32
CA GLU A 918 22.58 -10.89 10.18
C GLU A 918 23.65 -11.40 11.14
N ALA A 919 24.81 -10.75 11.16
CA ALA A 919 25.83 -10.97 12.18
C ALA A 919 25.92 -9.75 13.10
N ARG A 920 26.29 -9.97 14.35
CA ARG A 920 26.56 -8.90 15.31
C ARG A 920 28.02 -8.92 15.73
N ASP A 921 28.66 -7.75 15.73
CA ASP A 921 30.01 -7.58 16.26
C ASP A 921 30.02 -7.58 17.80
N ALA A 922 31.22 -7.47 18.40
CA ALA A 922 31.39 -7.48 19.85
C ALA A 922 30.75 -6.24 20.51
N GLU A 923 30.62 -5.14 19.76
CA GLU A 923 29.97 -3.89 20.14
C GLU A 923 28.44 -3.94 19.98
N GLY A 924 27.90 -5.02 19.41
CA GLY A 924 26.48 -5.26 19.23
C GLY A 924 25.88 -4.68 17.94
N ASN A 925 26.69 -4.07 17.07
CA ASN A 925 26.24 -3.56 15.78
C ASN A 925 25.88 -4.71 14.85
N ALA A 926 24.72 -4.61 14.22
CA ALA A 926 24.22 -5.64 13.34
C ALA A 926 24.45 -5.28 11.87
N ALA A 927 25.07 -6.19 11.12
CA ALA A 927 25.29 -6.05 9.68
C ALA A 927 24.70 -7.22 8.91
N ILE A 928 24.21 -6.94 7.70
CA ILE A 928 23.74 -7.98 6.77
C ILE A 928 24.94 -8.48 5.97
N HIS A 929 25.11 -9.80 5.90
CA HIS A 929 26.20 -10.44 5.16
C HIS A 929 25.73 -11.31 3.99
N ALA A 930 24.47 -11.72 3.99
CA ALA A 930 23.83 -12.36 2.86
C ALA A 930 22.36 -11.99 2.77
N LEU A 931 21.86 -11.99 1.54
CA LEU A 931 20.45 -11.81 1.20
C LEU A 931 20.05 -12.90 0.22
N ALA A 932 18.95 -13.58 0.50
CA ALA A 932 18.38 -14.57 -0.39
C ALA A 932 16.89 -14.31 -0.56
N GLN A 933 16.40 -14.40 -1.79
CA GLN A 933 15.03 -14.12 -2.16
C GLN A 933 14.46 -15.31 -2.91
N LEU A 934 13.21 -15.66 -2.61
CA LEU A 934 12.43 -16.68 -3.30
C LEU A 934 11.04 -16.13 -3.60
N ARG A 935 10.64 -16.13 -4.87
CA ARG A 935 9.27 -15.81 -5.25
C ARG A 935 8.36 -17.02 -5.05
N LEU A 936 7.18 -16.76 -4.50
CA LEU A 936 6.17 -17.75 -4.12
C LEU A 936 4.94 -17.64 -5.03
N GLN A 937 5.09 -17.21 -6.30
CA GLN A 937 3.96 -16.95 -7.19
C GLN A 937 2.97 -18.13 -7.26
N PRO A 938 1.66 -17.86 -7.35
CA PRO A 938 0.67 -18.91 -7.51
C PRO A 938 0.91 -19.68 -8.81
N GLU A 939 0.66 -20.99 -8.74
CA GLU A 939 0.87 -21.99 -9.80
C GLU A 939 0.41 -21.55 -11.20
N PRO A 940 1.03 -22.08 -12.28
CA PRO A 940 1.99 -23.19 -12.31
C PRO A 940 3.47 -22.76 -12.38
N ASP A 941 3.78 -21.52 -12.01
CA ASP A 941 5.14 -20.99 -12.20
C ASP A 941 6.11 -21.52 -11.12
N PRO A 942 7.25 -22.14 -11.49
CA PRO A 942 8.26 -22.50 -10.51
C PRO A 942 8.84 -21.27 -9.78
N GLY A 943 9.14 -21.44 -8.50
CA GLY A 943 9.65 -20.36 -7.65
C GLY A 943 11.02 -19.87 -8.11
N HIS A 944 11.12 -18.60 -8.49
CA HIS A 944 12.38 -17.99 -8.89
C HIS A 944 13.18 -17.57 -7.65
N PHE A 945 14.44 -17.98 -7.53
CA PHE A 945 15.32 -17.57 -6.44
C PHE A 945 16.48 -16.68 -6.90
N ALA A 946 16.97 -15.84 -5.98
CA ALA A 946 18.17 -15.02 -6.17
C ALA A 946 18.94 -14.87 -4.85
N ILE A 947 20.27 -14.85 -4.91
CA ILE A 947 21.13 -14.81 -3.71
C ILE A 947 22.31 -13.85 -3.94
N SER A 948 22.58 -13.04 -2.93
CA SER A 948 23.76 -12.17 -2.84
C SER A 948 24.48 -12.39 -1.51
N VAL A 949 25.79 -12.51 -1.53
CA VAL A 949 26.64 -12.76 -0.35
C VAL A 949 27.83 -11.81 -0.38
N LEU A 950 28.13 -11.16 0.75
CA LEU A 950 29.36 -10.37 0.92
C LEU A 950 30.54 -11.29 1.24
N GLY A 951 31.74 -10.94 0.75
CA GLY A 951 32.97 -11.67 1.08
C GLY A 951 33.02 -13.10 0.51
N VAL A 952 32.64 -13.24 -0.77
CA VAL A 952 32.58 -14.54 -1.50
C VAL A 952 33.94 -15.25 -1.54
N ASP A 953 35.03 -14.51 -1.36
CA ASP A 953 36.42 -14.95 -1.29
C ASP A 953 36.75 -15.79 -0.05
N ARG A 954 35.89 -15.80 0.99
CA ARG A 954 36.21 -16.46 2.28
C ARG A 954 35.62 -17.86 2.49
N GLY A 955 34.78 -18.37 1.57
CA GLY A 955 34.42 -19.79 1.53
C GLY A 955 33.63 -20.37 2.72
N HIS A 956 33.05 -19.56 3.62
CA HIS A 956 32.40 -20.02 4.86
C HIS A 956 31.09 -20.82 4.70
N GLY A 957 30.62 -21.08 3.47
CA GLY A 957 29.41 -21.89 3.22
C GLY A 957 28.07 -21.17 3.42
N LEU A 958 28.08 -19.87 3.74
CA LEU A 958 26.87 -19.08 3.98
C LEU A 958 25.91 -19.09 2.77
N GLY A 959 26.42 -18.92 1.54
CA GLY A 959 25.57 -18.99 0.33
C GLY A 959 24.87 -20.34 0.14
N THR A 960 25.55 -21.44 0.50
CA THR A 960 24.95 -22.80 0.48
C THR A 960 23.84 -22.92 1.53
N GLU A 961 24.08 -22.40 2.74
CA GLU A 961 23.04 -22.39 3.78
C GLU A 961 21.84 -21.54 3.38
N MET A 962 22.06 -20.36 2.80
CA MET A 962 20.97 -19.50 2.34
C MET A 962 20.09 -20.19 1.29
N LEU A 963 20.68 -20.85 0.27
CA LEU A 963 19.90 -21.61 -0.71
C LEU A 963 19.18 -22.80 -0.08
N ARG A 964 19.82 -23.53 0.84
CA ARG A 964 19.18 -24.63 1.60
C ARG A 964 17.94 -24.14 2.35
N ARG A 965 18.02 -22.98 3.02
CA ARG A 965 16.88 -22.38 3.72
C ARG A 965 15.76 -21.98 2.77
N LEU A 966 16.08 -21.44 1.59
CA LEU A 966 15.07 -21.18 0.56
C LEU A 966 14.43 -22.47 0.04
N MET A 967 15.17 -23.56 -0.10
CA MET A 967 14.58 -24.87 -0.44
C MET A 967 13.61 -25.35 0.64
N ASP A 968 13.94 -25.17 1.92
CA ASP A 968 13.05 -25.52 3.04
C ASP A 968 11.78 -24.66 3.06
N VAL A 969 11.92 -23.36 2.79
CA VAL A 969 10.77 -22.46 2.57
C VAL A 969 9.94 -22.99 1.41
N ALA A 970 10.54 -23.23 0.24
CA ALA A 970 9.83 -23.69 -0.94
C ALA A 970 9.01 -24.96 -0.70
N ARG A 971 9.55 -25.94 0.05
CA ARG A 971 8.80 -27.15 0.43
C ARG A 971 7.61 -26.84 1.33
N ARG A 972 7.77 -25.96 2.32
CA ARG A 972 6.68 -25.59 3.26
C ARG A 972 5.60 -24.75 2.61
N GLU A 973 5.96 -23.93 1.62
CA GLU A 973 5.04 -23.13 0.83
C GLU A 973 4.41 -23.94 -0.33
N GLY A 974 4.71 -25.25 -0.44
CA GLY A 974 4.09 -26.15 -1.41
C GLY A 974 4.60 -26.02 -2.85
N LEU A 975 5.74 -25.38 -3.08
CA LEU A 975 6.30 -25.27 -4.43
C LEU A 975 6.79 -26.62 -4.93
N VAL A 976 6.50 -26.93 -6.19
CA VAL A 976 6.95 -28.17 -6.87
C VAL A 976 8.36 -28.03 -7.42
N ARG A 977 8.78 -26.81 -7.76
CA ARG A 977 10.04 -26.54 -8.45
C ARG A 977 10.53 -25.14 -8.17
N ILE A 978 11.84 -24.99 -8.07
CA ILE A 978 12.52 -23.68 -7.99
C ILE A 978 13.63 -23.58 -9.03
N TRP A 979 13.89 -22.36 -9.49
CA TRP A 979 14.86 -22.11 -10.55
C TRP A 979 15.50 -20.72 -10.43
N SER A 980 16.62 -20.55 -11.13
CA SER A 980 17.27 -19.26 -11.35
C SER A 980 18.09 -19.31 -12.63
N GLU A 981 18.23 -18.19 -13.32
CA GLU A 981 19.28 -18.07 -14.32
C GLU A 981 20.60 -17.77 -13.61
N ILE A 982 21.72 -18.20 -14.17
CA ILE A 982 23.05 -17.92 -13.63
C ILE A 982 23.97 -17.53 -14.79
N SER A 983 24.72 -16.44 -14.61
CA SER A 983 25.76 -16.05 -15.58
C SER A 983 26.82 -17.17 -15.67
N PRO A 984 27.33 -17.48 -16.88
CA PRO A 984 28.41 -18.45 -17.06
C PRO A 984 29.67 -18.12 -16.25
N GLU A 985 29.90 -16.82 -16.00
CA GLU A 985 31.02 -16.31 -15.22
C GLU A 985 30.85 -16.53 -13.70
N ASN A 986 29.62 -16.70 -13.20
CA ASN A 986 29.32 -16.93 -11.77
C ASN A 986 29.52 -18.40 -11.36
N ARG A 987 30.78 -18.85 -11.38
CA ARG A 987 31.17 -20.23 -11.00
C ARG A 987 30.85 -20.58 -9.55
N ALA A 988 30.82 -19.61 -8.64
CA ALA A 988 30.49 -19.83 -7.25
C ALA A 988 29.03 -20.31 -7.10
N MET A 989 28.08 -19.63 -7.75
CA MET A 989 26.67 -20.01 -7.70
C MET A 989 26.42 -21.35 -8.40
N GLN A 990 27.09 -21.62 -9.53
CA GLN A 990 27.03 -22.93 -10.21
C GLN A 990 27.44 -24.07 -9.26
N ARG A 991 28.56 -23.93 -8.53
CA ARG A 991 29.02 -24.94 -7.54
C ARG A 991 28.04 -25.12 -6.38
N ILE A 992 27.43 -24.03 -5.89
CA ILE A 992 26.40 -24.10 -4.84
C ILE A 992 25.19 -24.90 -5.33
N CYS A 993 24.72 -24.61 -6.54
CA CYS A 993 23.61 -25.31 -7.18
C CYS A 993 23.92 -26.80 -7.38
N GLU A 994 25.08 -27.14 -7.94
CA GLU A 994 25.53 -28.53 -8.12
C GLU A 994 25.58 -29.29 -6.78
N LYS A 995 26.16 -28.67 -5.73
CA LYS A 995 26.26 -29.26 -4.39
C LYS A 995 24.90 -29.55 -3.76
N LEU A 996 23.87 -28.77 -4.10
CA LEU A 996 22.51 -28.93 -3.63
C LEU A 996 21.62 -29.73 -4.60
N GLY A 997 22.20 -30.30 -5.67
CA GLY A 997 21.50 -31.20 -6.59
C GLY A 997 20.69 -30.52 -7.69
N PHE A 998 20.93 -29.25 -7.98
CA PHE A 998 20.28 -28.56 -9.10
C PHE A 998 20.80 -29.10 -10.44
N ARG A 999 19.92 -29.15 -11.43
CA ARG A 999 20.27 -29.43 -12.82
C ARG A 999 20.64 -28.12 -13.50
N LEU A 1000 21.86 -28.06 -14.06
CA LEU A 1000 22.36 -26.91 -14.82
C LEU A 1000 22.25 -27.18 -16.32
N ARG A 1001 21.64 -26.26 -17.08
CA ARG A 1001 21.50 -26.38 -18.55
C ARG A 1001 21.73 -25.02 -19.24
N PRO A 1002 22.40 -24.96 -20.39
CA PRO A 1002 22.48 -23.73 -21.18
C PRO A 1002 21.09 -23.31 -21.70
N ILE A 1003 20.79 -22.00 -21.67
CA ILE A 1003 19.56 -21.45 -22.27
C ILE A 1003 19.85 -21.10 -23.73
N ALA A 1004 19.29 -21.88 -24.67
CA ALA A 1004 19.60 -21.77 -26.10
C ALA A 1004 18.86 -20.62 -26.82
N GLU A 1005 17.78 -20.09 -26.25
CA GLU A 1005 16.85 -19.16 -26.90
C GLU A 1005 17.09 -17.67 -26.58
N GLN A 1006 18.03 -17.33 -25.69
CA GLN A 1006 18.42 -15.95 -25.41
C GLN A 1006 19.84 -15.67 -25.92
N GLU A 1007 20.04 -14.53 -26.60
CA GLU A 1007 21.34 -14.07 -27.15
C GLU A 1007 22.49 -13.94 -26.10
N ASN A 1008 22.21 -14.21 -24.82
CA ASN A 1008 23.10 -13.92 -23.68
C ASN A 1008 23.92 -15.13 -23.19
N GLY A 1009 23.52 -16.37 -23.48
CA GLY A 1009 24.26 -17.59 -23.11
C GLY A 1009 24.21 -18.01 -21.63
N ASN A 1010 23.17 -17.60 -20.88
CA ASN A 1010 23.00 -17.92 -19.46
C ASN A 1010 22.77 -19.42 -19.18
N ILE A 1011 23.05 -19.85 -17.95
CA ILE A 1011 22.83 -21.21 -17.45
C ILE A 1011 21.56 -21.22 -16.59
N LEU A 1012 20.56 -22.02 -16.97
CA LEU A 1012 19.40 -22.32 -16.14
C LEU A 1012 19.79 -23.32 -15.05
N ALA A 1013 19.59 -22.93 -13.78
CA ALA A 1013 19.66 -23.83 -12.63
C ALA A 1013 18.24 -24.16 -12.16
N GLU A 1014 17.91 -25.46 -12.13
CA GLU A 1014 16.56 -25.92 -11.79
C GLU A 1014 16.61 -27.07 -10.78
N TYR A 1015 15.72 -27.03 -9.78
CA TYR A 1015 15.54 -28.09 -8.79
C TYR A 1015 14.06 -28.44 -8.66
N VAL A 1016 13.75 -29.74 -8.81
CA VAL A 1016 12.41 -30.28 -8.58
C VAL A 1016 12.33 -30.73 -7.13
N LEU A 1017 11.39 -30.17 -6.39
CA LEU A 1017 11.12 -30.51 -5.00
C LEU A 1017 10.29 -31.80 -5.00
N SER A 1018 10.81 -32.86 -4.40
CA SER A 1018 10.07 -34.13 -4.26
C SER A 1018 8.80 -33.87 -3.44
N THR A 1019 7.63 -34.20 -4.00
CA THR A 1019 6.35 -34.20 -3.27
C THR A 1019 6.44 -35.22 -2.14
N HIS A 1020 6.28 -34.76 -0.89
CA HIS A 1020 6.03 -35.63 0.25
C HIS A 1020 4.54 -35.82 0.46
#